data_AF-A0A1F6QEN0-F1
#
_entry.id   AF-A0A1F6QEN0-F1
#
_cell.length_a   1.000
_cell.length_b   1.000
_cell.length_c   1.000
_cell.angle_alpha   90.00
_cell.angle_beta   90.00
_cell.angle_gamma   90.00
#
_symmetry.space_group_name_H-M   'P 1'
#
loop_
_entity.id
_entity.type
_entity.pdbx_description
1 polymer ?
#
loop_
_entity_poly.entity_id
_entity_poly.type
_entity_poly.pdbx_seq_one_letter_code
_entity_poly.pdbx_strand_id
1 'polypeptide(L)'
;MRKENVCYLPITKDEIIWYLKRASVKDGILIETNDLGIIRKYTASSFYYNDNLQRPSKANESPNKLGEIPYIISITRSITDAFIGIWNDETISETDCKAYSNWLFENLYQDEIPFLVNPAIKNESYLVAINLSGLLVQGIEFNPKLRDRRKNYFDWLYCSVISPRVISSPNFYDTFIKYIKELLMSASLRNVEKQHEDVTLSILQQYYEDLPGEIYDKLSSDEEFMKALGFEKLNLVYVGDLIFHLNQFYPSLKKIVNGEEIVITTCKQNYTITFKPYRHNNKYGFQFKHPVTGEIKKVADDVFGILLESKSDRDIFIQEHRFWFDCDQQCYNSCMDDISHLNPQEAIDYVGKWKRGSYTIFYRQLNAKVQRNEGVQLDEMIPLSIEGLIRHLRINDLNEKLNIEFLIEDIATKIMEEEGLYVACERLAGLPVIFPQVLIDKICTLNDQEQRSFIKKMLKTANSPMSTMHFAFILSHFVSKGNNFVRLLKKTLNYILSESYRTEFELFHKILRWVDEEFSTKLQFVNLNPFCRSAIVWEHGHRLYSILKANGINTSSFQQFLSERPQKIIHETFKRNPAYWNDVSNPRRLNYKTFLLMGISYAIAQSSKEMEFDFIRGKCRKITFPNEKLPDMPDFWLLSDPSLACNCLNSFLGNEREGQLCRLLKEKSIPNLNSAQLYSAAKESIEKLMSNFKDDSAWLLLASVTGGCPIYEPLRNDIKQLFNSINISELLDKEGSRAIFHLLQFLNAQLLTVADKSLGEYLEKQLAELLKYLNSKGKKTDIISLACAELALNLSIVYGNIGEGNSEAKFVQIIDNFLDIWMKLLPGLPWTIKRMYFESSISNSKAFWPLLMKLRAAS
;
A
#
# COMPACT_ATOMS: atom_id res chain seq x y z
N MET A 1 -7.34 -40.10 20.33
CA MET A 1 -8.43 -39.99 19.33
C MET A 1 -8.17 -38.87 18.32
N ARG A 2 -8.09 -37.58 18.71
CA ARG A 2 -7.78 -36.50 17.73
C ARG A 2 -6.42 -36.63 17.04
N LYS A 3 -5.40 -37.09 17.76
CA LYS A 3 -4.08 -37.45 17.18
C LYS A 3 -4.18 -38.52 16.09
N GLU A 4 -5.14 -39.43 16.23
CA GLU A 4 -5.44 -40.49 15.25
C GLU A 4 -6.48 -40.05 14.20
N ASN A 5 -6.81 -38.75 14.17
CA ASN A 5 -7.77 -38.13 13.24
C ASN A 5 -9.18 -38.74 13.24
N VAL A 6 -9.67 -39.20 14.40
CA VAL A 6 -11.08 -39.62 14.56
C VAL A 6 -11.97 -38.38 14.47
N CYS A 7 -12.66 -38.20 13.34
CA CYS A 7 -13.41 -36.97 13.00
C CYS A 7 -14.60 -36.66 13.91
N TYR A 8 -14.97 -35.37 13.93
CA TYR A 8 -16.19 -34.81 14.53
C TYR A 8 -16.35 -34.96 16.06
N LEU A 9 -15.25 -35.20 16.78
CA LEU A 9 -15.12 -35.02 18.22
C LEU A 9 -15.25 -33.54 18.63
N PRO A 10 -16.16 -33.19 19.56
CA PRO A 10 -16.33 -31.82 20.05
C PRO A 10 -15.04 -31.24 20.62
N ILE A 11 -14.81 -29.94 20.42
CA ILE A 11 -13.79 -29.15 21.12
C ILE A 11 -14.51 -28.04 21.85
N THR A 12 -14.10 -27.73 23.07
CA THR A 12 -14.72 -26.70 23.92
C THR A 12 -13.81 -25.47 24.04
N LYS A 13 -14.40 -24.33 24.40
CA LYS A 13 -13.62 -23.10 24.69
C LYS A 13 -12.58 -23.31 25.79
N ASP A 14 -12.95 -24.04 26.86
CA ASP A 14 -12.10 -24.26 28.02
C ASP A 14 -10.89 -25.12 27.65
N GLU A 15 -11.10 -26.11 26.78
CA GLU A 15 -10.02 -26.91 26.22
C GLU A 15 -9.02 -26.06 25.42
N ILE A 16 -9.52 -25.19 24.54
CA ILE A 16 -8.66 -24.32 23.72
C ILE A 16 -7.82 -23.40 24.63
N ILE A 17 -8.45 -22.72 25.58
CA ILE A 17 -7.78 -21.81 26.53
C ILE A 17 -6.76 -22.57 27.39
N TRP A 18 -7.10 -23.79 27.82
CA TRP A 18 -6.22 -24.63 28.64
C TRP A 18 -4.89 -24.95 27.94
N TYR A 19 -4.90 -25.21 26.63
CA TYR A 19 -3.69 -25.45 25.86
C TYR A 19 -2.94 -24.15 25.53
N LEU A 20 -3.65 -23.05 25.24
CA LEU A 20 -3.04 -21.74 25.00
C LEU A 20 -2.24 -21.27 26.21
N LYS A 21 -2.80 -21.35 27.43
CA LYS A 21 -2.13 -20.97 28.68
C LYS A 21 -0.83 -21.75 28.99
N ARG A 22 -0.63 -22.90 28.36
CA ARG A 22 0.57 -23.74 28.52
C ARG A 22 1.64 -23.48 27.46
N ALA A 23 1.30 -22.73 26.41
CA ALA A 23 2.25 -22.35 25.39
C ALA A 23 3.05 -21.12 25.85
N SER A 24 4.34 -21.12 25.53
CA SER A 24 5.20 -19.97 25.76
C SER A 24 4.97 -18.90 24.69
N VAL A 25 4.93 -17.64 25.10
CA VAL A 25 4.94 -16.48 24.20
C VAL A 25 6.34 -15.89 24.18
N LYS A 26 6.90 -15.70 22.99
CA LYS A 26 8.21 -15.08 22.78
C LYS A 26 8.08 -13.98 21.75
N ASP A 27 8.56 -12.78 22.08
CA ASP A 27 8.51 -11.60 21.19
C ASP A 27 7.08 -11.30 20.69
N GLY A 28 6.07 -11.53 21.55
CA GLY A 28 4.65 -11.34 21.21
C GLY A 28 4.03 -12.43 20.33
N ILE A 29 4.76 -13.51 20.03
CA ILE A 29 4.30 -14.63 19.20
C ILE A 29 4.19 -15.89 20.06
N LEU A 30 3.06 -16.60 19.96
CA LEU A 30 2.89 -17.90 20.59
C LEU A 30 3.77 -18.95 19.91
N ILE A 31 4.54 -19.70 20.70
CA ILE A 31 5.28 -20.87 20.23
C ILE A 31 4.33 -22.08 20.31
N GLU A 32 3.93 -22.60 19.15
CA GLU A 32 2.98 -23.71 19.06
C GLU A 32 3.52 -24.97 19.78
N THR A 33 2.73 -25.50 20.71
CA THR A 33 3.00 -26.78 21.37
C THR A 33 2.48 -27.94 20.53
N ASN A 34 2.95 -29.16 20.80
CA ASN A 34 2.46 -30.35 20.11
C ASN A 34 0.93 -30.50 20.21
N ASP A 35 0.33 -30.17 21.35
CA ASP A 35 -1.12 -30.31 21.56
C ASP A 35 -1.92 -29.25 20.80
N LEU A 36 -1.44 -28.00 20.76
CA LEU A 36 -2.03 -26.95 19.92
C LEU A 36 -1.93 -27.32 18.43
N GLY A 37 -0.79 -27.90 18.02
CA GLY A 37 -0.61 -28.47 16.69
C GLY A 37 -1.62 -29.58 16.39
N ILE A 38 -1.91 -30.47 17.36
CA ILE A 38 -2.94 -31.51 17.20
C ILE A 38 -4.33 -30.88 17.02
N ILE A 39 -4.70 -29.87 17.83
CA ILE A 39 -6.00 -29.18 17.70
C ILE A 39 -6.14 -28.51 16.32
N ARG A 40 -5.10 -27.79 15.88
CA ARG A 40 -5.06 -27.14 14.57
C ARG A 40 -5.23 -28.15 13.43
N LYS A 41 -4.40 -29.21 13.42
CA LYS A 41 -4.45 -30.27 12.41
C LYS A 41 -5.81 -30.94 12.36
N TYR A 42 -6.32 -31.34 13.51
CA TYR A 42 -7.60 -32.01 13.64
C TYR A 42 -8.77 -31.14 13.15
N THR A 43 -8.78 -29.87 13.55
CA THR A 43 -9.82 -28.90 13.12
C THR A 43 -9.77 -28.73 11.61
N ALA A 44 -8.57 -28.50 11.05
CA ALA A 44 -8.39 -28.35 9.61
C ALA A 44 -8.80 -29.62 8.83
N SER A 45 -8.39 -30.80 9.28
CA SER A 45 -8.78 -32.09 8.68
C SER A 45 -10.29 -32.30 8.65
N SER A 46 -11.01 -31.86 9.70
CA SER A 46 -12.48 -31.98 9.78
C SER A 46 -13.20 -31.19 8.67
N PHE A 47 -12.56 -30.12 8.16
CA PHE A 47 -13.10 -29.28 7.10
C PHE A 47 -12.48 -29.54 5.72
N TYR A 48 -11.23 -30.02 5.67
CA TYR A 48 -10.56 -30.38 4.42
C TYR A 48 -11.27 -31.53 3.71
N TYR A 49 -11.67 -32.57 4.46
CA TYR A 49 -12.48 -33.67 3.95
C TYR A 49 -13.98 -33.36 4.02
N ASN A 50 -14.39 -32.19 3.52
CA ASN A 50 -15.78 -31.74 3.59
C ASN A 50 -16.78 -32.67 2.89
N ASP A 51 -16.36 -33.45 1.90
CA ASP A 51 -17.18 -34.45 1.21
C ASP A 51 -17.64 -35.58 2.15
N ASN A 52 -16.94 -35.77 3.27
CA ASN A 52 -17.30 -36.75 4.30
C ASN A 52 -18.28 -36.19 5.34
N LEU A 53 -18.59 -34.88 5.33
CA LEU A 53 -19.60 -34.28 6.20
C LEU A 53 -20.99 -34.69 5.72
N GLN A 54 -21.75 -35.41 6.54
CA GLN A 54 -23.15 -35.70 6.28
C GLN A 54 -23.96 -34.40 6.43
N ARG A 55 -24.72 -34.09 5.37
CA ARG A 55 -25.63 -32.93 5.34
C ARG A 55 -27.01 -33.35 5.85
N PRO A 56 -27.83 -32.40 6.34
CA PRO A 56 -29.19 -32.69 6.76
C PRO A 56 -29.97 -33.39 5.64
N SER A 57 -30.53 -34.57 5.95
CA SER A 57 -31.31 -35.35 4.99
C SER A 57 -32.78 -34.92 5.05
N LYS A 58 -33.42 -34.80 3.88
CA LYS A 58 -34.87 -34.60 3.77
C LYS A 58 -35.67 -35.89 4.02
N ALA A 59 -35.01 -37.05 4.14
CA ALA A 59 -35.67 -38.31 4.44
C ALA A 59 -36.02 -38.39 5.93
N ASN A 60 -37.30 -38.58 6.24
CA ASN A 60 -37.81 -38.65 7.62
C ASN A 60 -37.20 -39.79 8.48
N GLU A 61 -36.55 -40.76 7.85
CA GLU A 61 -35.95 -41.95 8.47
C GLU A 61 -34.42 -41.92 8.58
N SER A 62 -33.75 -40.80 8.27
CA SER A 62 -32.29 -40.73 8.45
C SER A 62 -31.91 -40.89 9.94
N PRO A 63 -30.97 -41.79 10.29
CA PRO A 63 -30.50 -41.95 11.67
C PRO A 63 -29.78 -40.70 12.19
N ASN A 64 -29.24 -39.87 11.29
CA ASN A 64 -28.67 -38.56 11.60
C ASN A 64 -29.41 -37.47 10.82
N LYS A 65 -30.53 -36.97 11.36
CA LYS A 65 -31.39 -35.98 10.67
C LYS A 65 -30.70 -34.63 10.44
N LEU A 66 -29.85 -34.21 11.38
CA LEU A 66 -29.15 -32.93 11.33
C LEU A 66 -27.76 -33.02 10.68
N GLY A 67 -27.29 -34.23 10.36
CA GLY A 67 -25.91 -34.43 9.88
C GLY A 67 -24.89 -33.96 10.92
N GLU A 68 -23.73 -33.47 10.45
CA GLU A 68 -22.67 -32.91 11.29
C GLU A 68 -22.81 -31.39 11.48
N ILE A 69 -23.94 -30.79 11.09
CA ILE A 69 -24.22 -29.37 11.35
C ILE A 69 -24.07 -29.00 12.84
N PRO A 70 -24.54 -29.80 13.82
CA PRO A 70 -24.32 -29.50 15.23
C PRO A 70 -22.84 -29.43 15.62
N TYR A 71 -21.99 -30.29 15.04
CA TYR A 71 -20.54 -30.25 15.26
C TYR A 71 -19.96 -28.93 14.73
N ILE A 72 -20.32 -28.56 13.49
CA ILE A 72 -19.87 -27.32 12.85
C ILE A 72 -20.26 -26.09 13.68
N ILE A 73 -21.51 -26.01 14.14
CA ILE A 73 -21.97 -24.90 14.99
C ILE A 73 -21.22 -24.90 16.33
N SER A 74 -21.03 -26.07 16.94
CA SER A 74 -20.36 -26.20 18.23
C SER A 74 -18.89 -25.77 18.18
N ILE A 75 -18.16 -26.16 17.13
CA ILE A 75 -16.74 -25.80 16.98
C ILE A 75 -16.60 -24.29 16.71
N THR A 76 -17.42 -23.72 15.83
CA THR A 76 -17.41 -22.27 15.57
C THR A 76 -17.68 -21.47 16.84
N ARG A 77 -18.72 -21.83 17.61
CA ARG A 77 -19.03 -21.18 18.89
C ARG A 77 -17.88 -21.32 19.88
N SER A 78 -17.28 -22.50 20.00
CA SER A 78 -16.18 -22.72 20.93
C SER A 78 -14.95 -21.87 20.58
N ILE A 79 -14.69 -21.64 19.29
CA ILE A 79 -13.62 -20.76 18.80
C ILE A 79 -13.97 -19.29 19.09
N THR A 80 -15.19 -18.84 18.80
CA THR A 80 -15.60 -17.45 19.06
C THR A 80 -15.60 -17.12 20.55
N ASP A 81 -16.14 -18.03 21.39
CA ASP A 81 -16.20 -17.87 22.84
C ASP A 81 -14.81 -17.89 23.47
N ALA A 82 -13.85 -18.59 22.86
CA ALA A 82 -12.47 -18.59 23.32
C ALA A 82 -11.80 -17.22 23.18
N PHE A 83 -12.14 -16.42 22.15
CA PHE A 83 -11.65 -15.03 22.09
C PHE A 83 -12.10 -14.23 23.32
N ILE A 84 -13.39 -14.23 23.62
CA ILE A 84 -13.93 -13.53 24.79
C ILE A 84 -13.31 -14.09 26.09
N GLY A 85 -13.21 -15.42 26.20
CA GLY A 85 -12.62 -16.08 27.37
C GLY A 85 -11.15 -15.71 27.62
N ILE A 86 -10.34 -15.54 26.57
CA ILE A 86 -8.94 -15.08 26.70
C ILE A 86 -8.89 -13.66 27.27
N TRP A 87 -9.64 -12.74 26.69
CA TRP A 87 -9.58 -11.33 27.08
C TRP A 87 -10.28 -11.04 28.41
N ASN A 88 -11.30 -11.81 28.77
CA ASN A 88 -12.05 -11.67 30.03
C ASN A 88 -11.35 -12.35 31.23
N ASP A 89 -10.22 -13.03 31.02
CA ASP A 89 -9.46 -13.72 32.07
C ASP A 89 -8.28 -12.87 32.57
N GLU A 90 -8.45 -12.27 33.75
CA GLU A 90 -7.46 -11.40 34.40
C GLU A 90 -6.10 -12.06 34.64
N THR A 91 -6.03 -13.40 34.63
CA THR A 91 -4.77 -14.15 34.83
C THR A 91 -3.86 -14.15 33.60
N ILE A 92 -4.38 -13.79 32.42
CA ILE A 92 -3.62 -13.75 31.16
C ILE A 92 -3.12 -12.31 30.95
N SER A 93 -1.84 -12.10 30.64
CA SER A 93 -1.31 -10.77 30.35
C SER A 93 -1.88 -10.21 29.03
N GLU A 94 -1.91 -8.88 28.85
CA GLU A 94 -2.40 -8.29 27.59
C GLU A 94 -1.57 -8.73 26.37
N THR A 95 -0.25 -8.85 26.55
CA THR A 95 0.66 -9.36 25.51
C THR A 95 0.31 -10.79 25.12
N ASP A 96 -0.01 -11.63 26.09
CA ASP A 96 -0.41 -13.02 25.82
C ASP A 96 -1.81 -13.07 25.21
N CYS A 97 -2.74 -12.21 25.63
CA CYS A 97 -4.07 -12.10 25.01
C CYS A 97 -3.96 -11.86 23.50
N LYS A 98 -3.10 -10.92 23.07
CA LYS A 98 -2.82 -10.64 21.66
C LYS A 98 -2.19 -11.85 20.96
N ALA A 99 -1.16 -12.45 21.56
CA ALA A 99 -0.48 -13.62 20.99
C ALA A 99 -1.42 -14.83 20.81
N TYR A 100 -2.27 -15.10 21.79
CA TYR A 100 -3.24 -16.19 21.79
C TYR A 100 -4.35 -15.93 20.77
N SER A 101 -4.87 -14.70 20.71
CA SER A 101 -5.90 -14.32 19.75
C SER A 101 -5.38 -14.38 18.32
N ASN A 102 -4.13 -13.94 18.08
CA ASN A 102 -3.46 -14.13 16.80
C ASN A 102 -3.39 -15.62 16.45
N TRP A 103 -2.85 -16.47 17.32
CA TRP A 103 -2.77 -17.89 17.01
C TRP A 103 -4.15 -18.51 16.71
N LEU A 104 -5.19 -18.17 17.48
CA LEU A 104 -6.54 -18.71 17.31
C LEU A 104 -7.17 -18.26 15.99
N PHE A 105 -7.06 -16.97 15.65
CA PHE A 105 -7.52 -16.43 14.37
C PHE A 105 -6.79 -17.10 13.18
N GLU A 106 -5.49 -17.22 13.31
CA GLU A 106 -4.61 -17.66 12.23
C GLU A 106 -4.68 -19.17 11.96
N ASN A 107 -5.15 -19.97 12.92
CA ASN A 107 -5.10 -21.43 12.86
C ASN A 107 -6.47 -22.12 12.97
N LEU A 108 -7.42 -21.54 13.72
CA LEU A 108 -8.72 -22.17 13.98
C LEU A 108 -9.90 -21.42 13.34
N TYR A 109 -9.87 -20.09 13.35
CA TYR A 109 -10.95 -19.27 12.78
C TYR A 109 -11.06 -19.44 11.25
N GLN A 110 -12.30 -19.39 10.74
CA GLN A 110 -12.66 -19.59 9.33
C GLN A 110 -13.93 -18.82 8.95
N ASP A 111 -13.88 -18.07 7.85
CA ASP A 111 -15.01 -17.30 7.32
C ASP A 111 -15.99 -18.16 6.50
N GLU A 112 -15.57 -19.32 6.00
CA GLU A 112 -16.35 -20.13 5.05
C GLU A 112 -17.38 -21.04 5.72
N ILE A 113 -17.28 -21.23 7.03
CA ILE A 113 -18.14 -22.16 7.77
C ILE A 113 -19.64 -21.91 7.53
N PRO A 114 -20.15 -20.66 7.51
CA PRO A 114 -21.55 -20.40 7.19
C PRO A 114 -21.99 -20.91 5.80
N PHE A 115 -21.12 -20.95 4.79
CA PHE A 115 -21.46 -21.50 3.47
C PHE A 115 -21.58 -23.02 3.50
N LEU A 116 -20.80 -23.71 4.34
CA LEU A 116 -20.93 -25.15 4.55
C LEU A 116 -22.28 -25.49 5.19
N VAL A 117 -22.77 -24.61 6.07
CA VAL A 117 -24.06 -24.77 6.76
C VAL A 117 -25.24 -24.40 5.86
N ASN A 118 -25.12 -23.37 5.02
CA ASN A 118 -26.17 -22.94 4.12
C ASN A 118 -25.65 -22.54 2.71
N PRO A 119 -25.50 -23.50 1.78
CA PRO A 119 -24.99 -23.23 0.45
C PRO A 119 -25.94 -22.42 -0.45
N ALA A 120 -27.18 -22.15 0.00
CA ALA A 120 -28.13 -21.32 -0.75
C ALA A 120 -27.83 -19.81 -0.65
N ILE A 121 -27.01 -19.40 0.34
CA ILE A 121 -26.62 -18.00 0.52
C ILE A 121 -25.54 -17.65 -0.50
N LYS A 122 -25.89 -16.80 -1.47
CA LYS A 122 -25.00 -16.39 -2.55
C LYS A 122 -24.17 -15.14 -2.25
N ASN A 123 -24.58 -14.32 -1.27
CA ASN A 123 -23.87 -13.10 -0.95
C ASN A 123 -22.75 -13.41 0.05
N GLU A 124 -21.51 -13.38 -0.44
CA GLU A 124 -20.36 -13.81 0.36
C GLU A 124 -19.95 -12.76 1.39
N SER A 125 -19.90 -11.50 0.96
CA SER A 125 -19.62 -10.35 1.83
C SER A 125 -20.61 -10.24 2.99
N TYR A 126 -21.87 -10.64 2.76
CA TYR A 126 -22.90 -10.70 3.79
C TYR A 126 -22.55 -11.66 4.92
N LEU A 127 -22.11 -12.88 4.63
CA LEU A 127 -21.81 -13.88 5.65
C LEU A 127 -20.57 -13.51 6.48
N VAL A 128 -19.53 -13.02 5.80
CA VAL A 128 -18.33 -12.52 6.48
C VAL A 128 -18.69 -11.34 7.39
N ALA A 129 -19.53 -10.42 6.91
CA ALA A 129 -19.96 -9.27 7.69
C ALA A 129 -20.72 -9.69 8.96
N ILE A 130 -21.61 -10.68 8.87
CA ILE A 130 -22.34 -11.21 10.02
C ILE A 130 -21.39 -11.84 11.05
N ASN A 131 -20.47 -12.69 10.60
CA ASN A 131 -19.52 -13.36 11.51
C ASN A 131 -18.65 -12.35 12.27
N LEU A 132 -18.05 -11.40 11.54
CA LEU A 132 -17.20 -10.37 12.16
C LEU A 132 -18.02 -9.42 13.04
N SER A 133 -19.26 -9.10 12.65
CA SER A 133 -20.15 -8.30 13.51
C SER A 133 -20.51 -9.06 14.79
N GLY A 134 -20.68 -10.39 14.70
CA GLY A 134 -20.91 -11.26 15.84
C GLY A 134 -19.76 -11.23 16.85
N LEU A 135 -18.50 -11.31 16.40
CA LEU A 135 -17.32 -11.18 17.27
C LEU A 135 -17.31 -9.83 18.01
N LEU A 136 -17.64 -8.75 17.31
CA LEU A 136 -17.71 -7.42 17.91
C LEU A 136 -18.84 -7.34 18.96
N VAL A 137 -20.05 -7.82 18.62
CA VAL A 137 -21.24 -7.78 19.50
C VAL A 137 -21.10 -8.69 20.72
N GLN A 138 -20.40 -9.82 20.61
CA GLN A 138 -20.04 -10.67 21.75
C GLN A 138 -19.22 -9.92 22.81
N GLY A 139 -18.60 -8.79 22.46
CA GLY A 139 -17.97 -7.88 23.41
C GLY A 139 -18.89 -7.37 24.53
N ILE A 140 -20.22 -7.45 24.37
CA ILE A 140 -21.19 -7.13 25.43
C ILE A 140 -21.05 -8.08 26.63
N GLU A 141 -20.61 -9.33 26.40
CA GLU A 141 -20.47 -10.35 27.44
C GLU A 141 -19.24 -10.14 28.35
N PHE A 142 -18.38 -9.16 28.04
CA PHE A 142 -17.24 -8.83 28.89
C PHE A 142 -17.68 -8.43 30.30
N ASN A 143 -16.89 -8.82 31.29
CA ASN A 143 -17.07 -8.34 32.65
C ASN A 143 -17.00 -6.79 32.65
N PRO A 144 -18.04 -6.08 33.13
CA PRO A 144 -18.07 -4.62 33.14
C PRO A 144 -16.88 -3.96 33.84
N LYS A 145 -16.22 -4.68 34.76
CA LYS A 145 -15.02 -4.22 35.47
C LYS A 145 -13.76 -4.23 34.59
N LEU A 146 -13.76 -4.95 33.46
CA LEU A 146 -12.63 -5.10 32.54
C LEU A 146 -12.77 -4.25 31.28
N ARG A 147 -13.23 -3.01 31.45
CA ARG A 147 -13.46 -2.06 30.35
C ARG A 147 -12.24 -1.87 29.45
N ASP A 148 -11.07 -1.65 30.04
CA ASP A 148 -9.83 -1.41 29.27
C ASP A 148 -9.44 -2.62 28.43
N ARG A 149 -9.70 -3.84 28.92
CA ARG A 149 -9.48 -5.06 28.14
C ARG A 149 -10.46 -5.22 27.00
N ARG A 150 -11.71 -4.83 27.18
CA ARG A 150 -12.70 -4.81 26.09
C ARG A 150 -12.27 -3.85 24.97
N LYS A 151 -11.79 -2.66 25.32
CA LYS A 151 -11.20 -1.71 24.35
C LYS A 151 -10.03 -2.32 23.61
N ASN A 152 -9.06 -2.90 24.34
CA ASN A 152 -7.89 -3.53 23.73
C ASN A 152 -8.26 -4.73 22.85
N TYR A 153 -9.32 -5.48 23.19
CA TYR A 153 -9.88 -6.53 22.35
C TYR A 153 -10.47 -5.95 21.05
N PHE A 154 -11.26 -4.88 21.13
CA PHE A 154 -11.83 -4.24 19.94
C PHE A 154 -10.76 -3.63 19.04
N ASP A 155 -9.74 -2.99 19.61
CA ASP A 155 -8.61 -2.47 18.85
C ASP A 155 -7.86 -3.61 18.15
N TRP A 156 -7.59 -4.71 18.85
CA TRP A 156 -6.98 -5.90 18.25
C TRP A 156 -7.85 -6.48 17.11
N LEU A 157 -9.16 -6.65 17.34
CA LEU A 157 -10.11 -7.19 16.36
C LEU A 157 -10.19 -6.27 15.13
N TYR A 158 -10.20 -4.96 15.35
CA TYR A 158 -10.23 -3.98 14.27
C TYR A 158 -8.96 -4.04 13.43
N CYS A 159 -7.81 -3.87 14.05
CA CYS A 159 -6.53 -3.77 13.35
C CYS A 159 -6.12 -5.09 12.70
N SER A 160 -6.36 -6.22 13.35
CA SER A 160 -5.83 -7.53 12.93
C SER A 160 -6.79 -8.31 12.04
N VAL A 161 -8.10 -8.07 12.14
CA VAL A 161 -9.13 -8.87 11.47
C VAL A 161 -10.01 -8.04 10.53
N ILE A 162 -10.60 -6.95 11.01
CA ILE A 162 -11.61 -6.18 10.25
C ILE A 162 -10.95 -5.28 9.19
N SER A 163 -9.96 -4.48 9.59
CA SER A 163 -9.28 -3.50 8.72
C SER A 163 -8.70 -4.14 7.44
N PRO A 164 -8.00 -5.29 7.48
CA PRO A 164 -7.55 -5.98 6.27
C PRO A 164 -8.66 -6.31 5.27
N ARG A 165 -9.85 -6.71 5.74
CA ARG A 165 -11.03 -7.02 4.90
C ARG A 165 -11.67 -5.76 4.33
N VAL A 166 -11.72 -4.69 5.10
CA VAL A 166 -12.22 -3.38 4.65
C VAL A 166 -11.35 -2.83 3.53
N ILE A 167 -10.04 -2.89 3.69
CA ILE A 167 -9.08 -2.42 2.68
C ILE A 167 -9.22 -3.22 1.37
N SER A 168 -9.38 -4.54 1.46
CA SER A 168 -9.41 -5.41 0.28
C SER A 168 -10.76 -5.45 -0.46
N SER A 169 -11.86 -5.01 0.18
CA SER A 169 -13.22 -5.20 -0.31
C SER A 169 -14.05 -3.90 -0.26
N PRO A 170 -14.18 -3.15 -1.38
CA PRO A 170 -14.71 -1.77 -1.42
C PRO A 170 -16.13 -1.53 -0.88
N ASN A 171 -16.96 -2.57 -0.79
CA ASN A 171 -18.35 -2.48 -0.29
C ASN A 171 -18.56 -3.24 1.02
N PHE A 172 -17.50 -3.84 1.57
CA PHE A 172 -17.59 -4.64 2.77
C PHE A 172 -17.92 -3.78 3.98
N TYR A 173 -17.28 -2.61 4.11
CA TYR A 173 -17.42 -1.79 5.31
C TYR A 173 -18.85 -1.32 5.57
N ASP A 174 -19.54 -0.78 4.55
CA ASP A 174 -20.94 -0.36 4.72
C ASP A 174 -21.85 -1.56 5.03
N THR A 175 -21.59 -2.72 4.42
CA THR A 175 -22.29 -3.97 4.72
C THR A 175 -22.07 -4.40 6.17
N PHE A 176 -20.81 -4.38 6.63
CA PHE A 176 -20.40 -4.70 8.00
C PHE A 176 -21.06 -3.78 9.03
N ILE A 177 -20.99 -2.47 8.81
CA ILE A 177 -21.62 -1.47 9.68
C ILE A 177 -23.14 -1.65 9.76
N LYS A 178 -23.79 -1.96 8.63
CA LYS A 178 -25.22 -2.27 8.61
C LYS A 178 -25.56 -3.44 9.54
N TYR A 179 -24.78 -4.53 9.53
CA TYR A 179 -25.07 -5.69 10.38
C TYR A 179 -24.74 -5.48 11.85
N ILE A 180 -23.70 -4.69 12.17
CA ILE A 180 -23.48 -4.26 13.56
C ILE A 180 -24.75 -3.56 14.08
N LYS A 181 -25.32 -2.63 13.32
CA LYS A 181 -26.56 -1.93 13.70
C LYS A 181 -27.71 -2.91 13.92
N GLU A 182 -27.96 -3.81 12.97
CA GLU A 182 -29.05 -4.79 13.07
C GLU A 182 -28.91 -5.70 14.30
N LEU A 183 -27.69 -6.19 14.58
CA LEU A 183 -27.42 -7.04 15.75
C LEU A 183 -27.59 -6.27 17.06
N LEU A 184 -27.03 -5.06 17.18
CA LEU A 184 -27.17 -4.24 18.38
C LEU A 184 -28.64 -3.86 18.62
N MET A 185 -29.39 -3.51 17.57
CA MET A 185 -30.82 -3.22 17.66
C MET A 185 -31.65 -4.45 18.05
N SER A 186 -31.25 -5.64 17.59
CA SER A 186 -31.91 -6.89 18.00
C SER A 186 -31.65 -7.23 19.46
N ALA A 187 -30.45 -6.92 19.95
CA ALA A 187 -30.05 -7.12 21.35
C ALA A 187 -30.72 -6.11 22.29
N SER A 188 -30.97 -4.87 21.83
CA SER A 188 -31.51 -3.78 22.64
C SER A 188 -33.04 -3.73 22.73
N LEU A 189 -33.79 -4.18 21.71
CA LEU A 189 -35.22 -3.84 21.59
C LEU A 189 -36.22 -5.01 21.59
N ARG A 190 -35.81 -6.27 21.45
CA ARG A 190 -36.78 -7.38 21.24
C ARG A 190 -37.07 -8.28 22.44
N ASN A 191 -36.23 -8.29 23.47
CA ASN A 191 -36.30 -9.33 24.53
C ASN A 191 -36.16 -8.81 25.98
N VAL A 192 -36.17 -7.49 26.21
CA VAL A 192 -35.98 -6.94 27.56
C VAL A 192 -37.34 -6.58 28.16
N GLU A 193 -37.68 -7.18 29.30
CA GLU A 193 -38.84 -6.75 30.09
C GLU A 193 -38.64 -5.28 30.50
N LYS A 194 -39.69 -4.44 30.40
CA LYS A 194 -39.65 -2.98 30.67
C LYS A 194 -38.91 -2.57 31.95
N GLN A 195 -38.83 -3.45 32.93
CA GLN A 195 -38.13 -3.24 34.20
C GLN A 195 -36.59 -3.23 34.14
N HIS A 196 -35.99 -3.62 33.01
CA HIS A 196 -34.52 -3.69 32.84
C HIS A 196 -34.00 -2.85 31.66
N GLU A 197 -34.85 -1.99 31.09
CA GLU A 197 -34.56 -1.18 29.91
C GLU A 197 -33.41 -0.17 30.19
N ASP A 198 -33.47 0.56 31.30
CA ASP A 198 -32.43 1.56 31.67
C ASP A 198 -31.04 0.95 31.89
N VAL A 199 -30.98 -0.22 32.53
CA VAL A 199 -29.71 -0.92 32.79
C VAL A 199 -29.13 -1.46 31.48
N THR A 200 -29.98 -2.00 30.59
CA THR A 200 -29.57 -2.50 29.28
C THR A 200 -29.04 -1.36 28.40
N LEU A 201 -29.74 -0.21 28.39
CA LEU A 201 -29.30 0.98 27.68
C LEU A 201 -27.96 1.49 28.22
N SER A 202 -27.76 1.53 29.54
CA SER A 202 -26.48 1.96 30.13
C SER A 202 -25.31 1.04 29.74
N ILE A 203 -25.51 -0.29 29.71
CA ILE A 203 -24.49 -1.26 29.28
C ILE A 203 -24.17 -1.07 27.79
N LEU A 204 -25.18 -0.87 26.94
CA LEU A 204 -25.01 -0.66 25.52
C LEU A 204 -24.30 0.67 25.21
N GLN A 205 -24.60 1.74 25.97
CA GLN A 205 -23.91 3.01 25.84
C GLN A 205 -22.42 2.88 26.19
N GLN A 206 -22.10 2.20 27.29
CA GLN A 206 -20.71 1.95 27.67
C GLN A 206 -19.97 1.06 26.67
N TYR A 207 -20.64 0.03 26.13
CA TYR A 207 -20.11 -0.80 25.05
C TYR A 207 -19.81 0.04 23.80
N TYR A 208 -20.75 0.92 23.42
CA TYR A 208 -20.64 1.78 22.25
C TYR A 208 -19.45 2.74 22.33
N GLU A 209 -19.23 3.36 23.49
CA GLU A 209 -18.07 4.23 23.76
C GLU A 209 -16.71 3.50 23.69
N ASP A 210 -16.72 2.17 23.78
CA ASP A 210 -15.49 1.38 23.74
C ASP A 210 -15.12 0.95 22.33
N LEU A 211 -16.00 1.16 21.34
CA LEU A 211 -15.76 0.77 19.95
C LEU A 211 -14.58 1.53 19.33
N PRO A 212 -13.88 0.93 18.34
CA PRO A 212 -12.83 1.59 17.59
C PRO A 212 -13.33 2.87 16.93
N GLY A 213 -12.51 3.93 16.91
CA GLY A 213 -12.91 5.26 16.45
C GLY A 213 -13.57 5.29 15.06
N GLU A 214 -13.06 4.52 14.10
CA GLU A 214 -13.62 4.46 12.75
C GLU A 214 -15.04 3.86 12.71
N ILE A 215 -15.31 2.85 13.54
CA ILE A 215 -16.63 2.23 13.67
C ILE A 215 -17.56 3.17 14.43
N TYR A 216 -17.08 3.74 15.54
CA TYR A 216 -17.81 4.70 16.35
C TYR A 216 -18.27 5.90 15.51
N ASP A 217 -17.38 6.51 14.72
CA ASP A 217 -17.69 7.68 13.91
C ASP A 217 -18.75 7.36 12.85
N LYS A 218 -18.61 6.20 12.18
CA LYS A 218 -19.55 5.77 11.15
C LYS A 218 -20.93 5.43 11.73
N LEU A 219 -21.01 4.78 12.89
CA LEU A 219 -22.26 4.52 13.58
C LEU A 219 -22.91 5.81 14.11
N SER A 220 -22.11 6.73 14.65
CA SER A 220 -22.57 8.01 15.25
C SER A 220 -23.18 8.95 14.21
N SER A 221 -22.88 8.74 12.92
CA SER A 221 -23.46 9.50 11.82
C SER A 221 -24.94 9.17 11.56
N ASP A 222 -25.45 8.04 12.07
CA ASP A 222 -26.84 7.60 11.87
C ASP A 222 -27.73 8.05 13.05
N GLU A 223 -28.56 9.05 12.78
CA GLU A 223 -29.38 9.70 13.81
C GLU A 223 -30.49 8.78 14.36
N GLU A 224 -31.06 7.92 13.52
CA GLU A 224 -32.13 7.00 13.92
C GLU A 224 -31.57 5.92 14.84
N PHE A 225 -30.40 5.38 14.49
CA PHE A 225 -29.68 4.41 15.31
C PHE A 225 -29.27 4.98 16.68
N MET A 226 -28.66 6.17 16.69
CA MET A 226 -28.24 6.81 17.94
C MET A 226 -29.41 7.10 18.88
N LYS A 227 -30.53 7.60 18.33
CA LYS A 227 -31.76 7.82 19.08
C LYS A 227 -32.31 6.52 19.66
N ALA A 228 -32.27 5.43 18.91
CA ALA A 228 -32.74 4.11 19.37
C ALA A 228 -31.89 3.52 20.50
N LEU A 229 -30.62 3.88 20.61
CA LEU A 229 -29.73 3.52 21.73
C LEU A 229 -29.85 4.47 22.94
N GLY A 230 -30.85 5.37 22.94
CA GLY A 230 -31.04 6.35 24.01
C GLY A 230 -29.99 7.45 24.02
N PHE A 231 -29.17 7.57 22.97
CA PHE A 231 -28.36 8.76 22.76
C PHE A 231 -29.26 9.84 22.17
N GLU A 232 -29.76 10.73 23.01
CA GLU A 232 -30.20 12.03 22.50
C GLU A 232 -28.98 12.70 21.90
N LYS A 233 -29.02 12.95 20.57
CA LYS A 233 -28.06 13.82 19.91
C LYS A 233 -28.29 15.22 20.46
N LEU A 234 -27.75 15.47 21.65
CA LEU A 234 -27.50 16.81 22.07
C LEU A 234 -26.54 17.34 20.99
N ASN A 235 -27.05 18.22 20.13
CA ASN A 235 -26.26 18.98 19.17
C ASN A 235 -25.31 19.84 19.99
N LEU A 236 -24.17 19.28 20.39
CA LEU A 236 -23.26 19.84 21.38
C LEU A 236 -21.92 20.18 20.77
N VAL A 237 -21.36 21.30 21.20
CA VAL A 237 -19.98 21.67 20.99
C VAL A 237 -19.27 21.62 22.32
N TYR A 238 -18.16 20.88 22.36
CA TYR A 238 -17.28 20.78 23.52
C TYR A 238 -16.16 21.81 23.39
N VAL A 239 -15.95 22.59 24.45
CA VAL A 239 -14.80 23.49 24.58
C VAL A 239 -14.14 23.19 25.92
N GLY A 240 -13.15 22.29 25.89
CA GLY A 240 -12.65 21.66 27.12
C GLY A 240 -13.73 20.77 27.74
N ASP A 241 -14.04 21.01 29.01
CA ASP A 241 -15.08 20.35 29.79
C ASP A 241 -16.47 21.03 29.69
N LEU A 242 -16.56 22.15 28.96
CA LEU A 242 -17.79 22.91 28.78
C LEU A 242 -18.55 22.47 27.53
N ILE A 243 -19.87 22.50 27.63
CA ILE A 243 -20.79 21.91 26.64
C ILE A 243 -21.81 22.97 26.20
N PHE A 244 -21.92 23.24 24.90
CA PHE A 244 -22.80 24.27 24.32
C PHE A 244 -23.70 23.70 23.23
N HIS A 245 -24.87 24.30 23.01
CA HIS A 245 -25.69 23.94 21.86
C HIS A 245 -25.03 24.42 20.56
N LEU A 246 -24.86 23.52 19.60
CA LEU A 246 -24.26 23.77 18.29
C LEU A 246 -24.98 24.88 17.52
N ASN A 247 -26.32 24.91 17.56
CA ASN A 247 -27.14 25.94 16.93
C ASN A 247 -26.93 27.33 17.52
N GLN A 248 -26.40 27.42 18.74
CA GLN A 248 -26.05 28.69 19.39
C GLN A 248 -24.56 29.01 19.20
N PHE A 249 -23.69 27.98 19.28
CA PHE A 249 -22.24 28.15 19.33
C PHE A 249 -21.65 28.68 18.03
N TYR A 250 -21.91 28.05 16.87
CA TYR A 250 -21.28 28.48 15.61
C TYR A 250 -21.76 29.86 15.11
N PRO A 251 -23.05 30.22 15.19
CA PRO A 251 -23.48 31.59 14.91
C PRO A 251 -22.84 32.62 15.86
N SER A 252 -22.66 32.26 17.14
CA SER A 252 -21.96 33.11 18.11
C SER A 252 -20.47 33.23 17.79
N LEU A 253 -19.82 32.14 17.37
CA LEU A 253 -18.43 32.12 16.96
C LEU A 253 -18.17 33.10 15.81
N LYS A 254 -19.07 33.13 14.81
CA LYS A 254 -19.00 34.12 13.73
C LYS A 254 -18.98 35.55 14.26
N LYS A 255 -19.89 35.90 15.17
CA LYS A 255 -19.92 37.24 15.78
C LYS A 255 -18.65 37.56 16.57
N ILE A 256 -18.14 36.58 17.33
CA ILE A 256 -16.91 36.75 18.11
C ILE A 256 -15.69 36.99 17.22
N VAL A 257 -15.56 36.24 16.12
CA VAL A 257 -14.48 36.43 15.15
C VAL A 257 -14.49 37.83 14.54
N ASN A 258 -15.68 38.43 14.38
CA ASN A 258 -15.89 39.78 13.86
C ASN A 258 -15.87 40.88 14.94
N GLY A 259 -15.42 40.56 16.16
CA GLY A 259 -15.13 41.57 17.21
C GLY A 259 -16.19 41.72 18.29
N GLU A 260 -17.28 40.97 18.24
CA GLU A 260 -18.34 41.05 19.25
C GLU A 260 -18.01 40.23 20.51
N GLU A 261 -18.40 40.74 21.69
CA GLU A 261 -18.50 39.90 22.89
C GLU A 261 -19.87 39.23 22.92
N ILE A 262 -19.88 37.90 23.08
CA ILE A 262 -21.12 37.11 23.12
C ILE A 262 -21.20 36.34 24.42
N VAL A 263 -22.40 36.25 24.96
CA VAL A 263 -22.72 35.43 26.13
C VAL A 263 -23.44 34.16 25.67
N ILE A 264 -22.90 32.99 26.05
CA ILE A 264 -23.48 31.69 25.73
C ILE A 264 -23.68 30.91 27.04
N THR A 265 -24.79 30.19 27.15
CA THR A 265 -25.10 29.34 28.32
C THR A 265 -24.75 27.89 28.03
N THR A 266 -24.11 27.20 28.98
CA THR A 266 -23.79 25.77 28.84
C THR A 266 -25.03 24.89 29.01
N CYS A 267 -25.09 23.76 28.28
CA CYS A 267 -26.27 22.88 28.24
C CYS A 267 -26.52 22.14 29.56
N LYS A 268 -25.47 21.60 30.18
CA LYS A 268 -25.61 20.74 31.38
C LYS A 268 -25.51 21.53 32.69
N GLN A 269 -24.57 22.47 32.75
CA GLN A 269 -24.25 23.17 33.99
C GLN A 269 -24.94 24.53 34.13
N ASN A 270 -25.65 25.01 33.09
CA ASN A 270 -26.29 26.32 33.04
C ASN A 270 -25.36 27.49 33.41
N TYR A 271 -24.05 27.37 33.13
CA TYR A 271 -23.11 28.46 33.32
C TYR A 271 -23.27 29.48 32.20
N THR A 272 -23.38 30.75 32.57
CA THR A 272 -23.36 31.86 31.63
C THR A 272 -21.92 32.31 31.41
N ILE A 273 -21.43 32.21 30.18
CA ILE A 273 -20.02 32.44 29.85
C ILE A 273 -19.92 33.55 28.81
N THR A 274 -19.12 34.58 29.11
CA THR A 274 -18.79 35.66 28.16
C THR A 274 -17.56 35.28 27.35
N PHE A 275 -17.76 35.11 26.06
CA PHE A 275 -16.72 34.92 25.07
C PHE A 275 -16.29 36.27 24.51
N LYS A 276 -14.98 36.50 24.47
CA LYS A 276 -14.36 37.70 23.91
C LYS A 276 -13.51 37.35 22.69
N PRO A 277 -13.42 38.22 21.67
CA PRO A 277 -12.53 38.00 20.54
C PRO A 277 -11.09 37.78 20.99
N TYR A 278 -10.40 36.83 20.36
CA TYR A 278 -8.99 36.57 20.62
C TYR A 278 -8.25 36.35 19.30
N ARG A 279 -7.07 36.93 19.17
CA ARG A 279 -6.16 36.71 18.04
C ARG A 279 -4.79 36.28 18.53
N HIS A 280 -4.21 35.28 17.88
CA HIS A 280 -2.86 34.80 18.17
C HIS A 280 -2.18 34.30 16.91
N ASN A 281 -0.99 34.82 16.59
CA ASN A 281 -0.21 34.43 15.40
C ASN A 281 -1.06 34.40 14.11
N ASN A 282 -1.82 35.47 13.85
CA ASN A 282 -2.77 35.59 12.73
C ASN A 282 -3.94 34.58 12.71
N LYS A 283 -4.13 33.79 13.77
CA LYS A 283 -5.31 32.94 13.94
C LYS A 283 -6.45 33.71 14.62
N TYR A 284 -7.66 33.34 14.25
CA TYR A 284 -8.89 33.87 14.83
C TYR A 284 -9.40 32.95 15.92
N GLY A 285 -10.17 33.49 16.85
CA GLY A 285 -10.79 32.69 17.89
C GLY A 285 -11.34 33.52 19.02
N PHE A 286 -11.35 32.93 20.20
CA PHE A 286 -12.02 33.49 21.37
C PHE A 286 -11.29 33.17 22.66
N GLN A 287 -11.52 34.00 23.66
CA GLN A 287 -11.11 33.75 25.03
C GLN A 287 -12.29 33.88 25.98
N PHE A 288 -12.28 33.11 27.06
CA PHE A 288 -13.31 33.17 28.08
C PHE A 288 -12.70 32.86 29.45
N LYS A 289 -13.37 33.31 30.51
CA LYS A 289 -13.01 32.93 31.88
C LYS A 289 -13.77 31.67 32.25
N HIS A 290 -13.07 30.61 32.62
CA HIS A 290 -13.66 29.35 33.01
C HIS A 290 -14.52 29.54 34.28
N PRO A 291 -15.78 29.08 34.31
CA PRO A 291 -16.71 29.39 35.40
C PRO A 291 -16.31 28.77 36.74
N VAL A 292 -15.65 27.61 36.74
CA VAL A 292 -15.21 26.90 37.96
C VAL A 292 -13.79 27.29 38.39
N THR A 293 -12.80 27.07 37.53
CA THR A 293 -11.38 27.34 37.87
C THR A 293 -11.01 28.82 37.87
N GLY A 294 -11.81 29.68 37.24
CA GLY A 294 -11.49 31.10 37.06
C GLY A 294 -10.37 31.40 36.07
N GLU A 295 -9.76 30.37 35.45
CA GLU A 295 -8.70 30.51 34.47
C GLU A 295 -9.20 31.13 33.16
N ILE A 296 -8.38 31.96 32.51
CA ILE A 296 -8.67 32.44 31.17
C ILE A 296 -8.22 31.38 30.17
N LYS A 297 -9.19 30.76 29.49
CA LYS A 297 -8.93 29.85 28.37
C LYS A 297 -8.93 30.64 27.06
N LYS A 298 -8.03 30.25 26.16
CA LYS A 298 -7.82 30.90 24.85
C LYS A 298 -7.85 29.81 23.78
N VAL A 299 -8.71 29.98 22.79
CA VAL A 299 -8.86 29.06 21.66
C VAL A 299 -8.66 29.87 20.39
N ALA A 300 -7.76 29.44 19.53
CA ALA A 300 -7.53 30.06 18.23
C ALA A 300 -7.22 28.99 17.18
N ASP A 301 -7.93 29.06 16.06
CA ASP A 301 -7.75 28.17 14.92
C ASP A 301 -7.64 29.01 13.65
N ASP A 302 -6.87 28.54 12.68
CA ASP A 302 -6.73 29.24 11.41
C ASP A 302 -8.05 29.17 10.61
N VAL A 303 -8.79 28.06 10.68
CA VAL A 303 -10.05 27.87 9.93
C VAL A 303 -11.11 28.92 10.27
N PHE A 304 -11.09 29.50 11.47
CA PHE A 304 -12.09 30.48 11.89
C PHE A 304 -12.05 31.78 11.08
N GLY A 305 -10.95 32.08 10.38
CA GLY A 305 -10.87 33.26 9.51
C GLY A 305 -11.84 33.23 8.32
N ILE A 306 -12.38 32.05 7.96
CA ILE A 306 -13.43 31.97 6.91
C ILE A 306 -14.77 32.57 7.35
N LEU A 307 -14.93 32.87 8.65
CA LEU A 307 -16.16 33.44 9.20
C LEU A 307 -16.21 34.97 9.17
N LEU A 308 -15.20 35.63 8.58
CA LEU A 308 -15.20 37.08 8.39
C LEU A 308 -16.44 37.53 7.58
N GLU A 309 -17.12 38.57 8.07
CA GLU A 309 -18.32 39.11 7.44
C GLU A 309 -18.02 39.88 6.16
N SER A 310 -16.92 40.63 6.16
CA SER A 310 -16.40 41.31 4.98
C SER A 310 -16.00 40.27 3.93
N LYS A 311 -16.71 40.26 2.80
CA LYS A 311 -16.37 39.39 1.66
C LYS A 311 -14.92 39.63 1.21
N SER A 312 -14.50 40.89 1.12
CA SER A 312 -13.13 41.23 0.71
C SER A 312 -12.08 40.65 1.67
N ASP A 313 -12.28 40.79 2.98
CA ASP A 313 -11.30 40.30 3.96
C ASP A 313 -11.30 38.77 4.04
N ARG A 314 -12.49 38.15 3.91
CA ARG A 314 -12.63 36.71 3.80
C ARG A 314 -11.93 36.17 2.56
N ASP A 315 -12.11 36.82 1.41
CA ASP A 315 -11.52 36.37 0.15
C ASP A 315 -10.00 36.47 0.18
N ILE A 316 -9.45 37.56 0.73
CA ILE A 316 -8.01 37.72 0.98
C ILE A 316 -7.51 36.62 1.93
N PHE A 317 -8.23 36.37 3.03
CA PHE A 317 -7.86 35.35 4.00
C PHE A 317 -7.82 33.95 3.38
N ILE A 318 -8.85 33.57 2.61
CA ILE A 318 -8.88 32.26 1.97
C ILE A 318 -7.79 32.16 0.89
N GLN A 319 -7.49 33.25 0.17
CA GLN A 319 -6.41 33.30 -0.81
C GLN A 319 -5.03 33.08 -0.18
N GLU A 320 -4.73 33.68 0.99
CA GLU A 320 -3.52 33.40 1.76
C GLU A 320 -3.43 31.92 2.21
N HIS A 321 -4.58 31.26 2.31
CA HIS A 321 -4.73 29.86 2.70
C HIS A 321 -5.09 28.92 1.54
N ARG A 322 -4.78 29.31 0.28
CA ARG A 322 -5.04 28.49 -0.92
C ARG A 322 -4.56 27.03 -0.77
N PHE A 323 -3.44 26.82 -0.07
CA PHE A 323 -2.87 25.50 0.21
C PHE A 323 -3.81 24.55 0.98
N TRP A 324 -4.89 25.04 1.58
CA TRP A 324 -5.93 24.19 2.22
C TRP A 324 -6.72 23.36 1.21
N PHE A 325 -6.89 23.87 -0.01
CA PHE A 325 -7.65 23.20 -1.06
C PHE A 325 -6.74 22.34 -1.93
N ASP A 326 -5.54 22.85 -2.25
CA ASP A 326 -4.52 22.17 -3.06
C ASP A 326 -5.10 21.59 -4.37
N CYS A 327 -5.82 22.45 -5.09
CA CYS A 327 -6.51 22.14 -6.34
C CYS A 327 -6.21 23.20 -7.41
N ASP A 328 -6.60 22.94 -8.66
CA ASP A 328 -6.48 23.91 -9.74
C ASP A 328 -7.32 25.17 -9.51
N GLN A 329 -7.08 26.20 -10.32
CA GLN A 329 -7.78 27.49 -10.22
C GLN A 329 -9.29 27.40 -10.40
N GLN A 330 -9.79 26.53 -11.29
CA GLN A 330 -11.22 26.40 -11.55
C GLN A 330 -11.94 25.81 -10.33
N CYS A 331 -11.39 24.73 -9.78
CA CYS A 331 -11.88 24.08 -8.57
C CYS A 331 -11.79 25.01 -7.37
N TYR A 332 -10.69 25.78 -7.23
CA TYR A 332 -10.54 26.76 -6.16
C TYR A 332 -11.63 27.83 -6.22
N ASN A 333 -11.92 28.38 -7.40
CA ASN A 333 -12.99 29.38 -7.56
C ASN A 333 -14.35 28.80 -7.15
N SER A 334 -14.66 27.56 -7.54
CA SER A 334 -15.89 26.87 -7.11
C SER A 334 -15.97 26.73 -5.58
N CYS A 335 -14.85 26.42 -4.91
CA CYS A 335 -14.81 26.31 -3.45
C CYS A 335 -15.10 27.66 -2.77
N MET A 336 -14.59 28.76 -3.33
CA MET A 336 -14.82 30.11 -2.82
C MET A 336 -16.29 30.51 -2.90
N ASP A 337 -16.93 30.15 -4.01
CA ASP A 337 -18.36 30.38 -4.23
C ASP A 337 -19.19 29.56 -3.24
N ASP A 338 -18.89 28.26 -3.09
CA ASP A 338 -19.56 27.38 -2.12
C ASP A 338 -19.49 27.94 -0.69
N ILE A 339 -18.29 28.31 -0.22
CA ILE A 339 -18.06 28.85 1.14
C ILE A 339 -18.93 30.09 1.40
N SER A 340 -19.20 30.90 0.38
CA SER A 340 -20.01 32.12 0.51
C SER A 340 -21.50 31.85 0.72
N HIS A 341 -21.98 30.64 0.41
CA HIS A 341 -23.38 30.23 0.54
C HIS A 341 -23.68 29.34 1.75
N LEU A 342 -22.65 28.75 2.38
CA LEU A 342 -22.78 27.86 3.52
C LEU A 342 -22.99 28.60 4.85
N ASN A 343 -23.66 27.95 5.81
CA ASN A 343 -23.72 28.47 7.17
C ASN A 343 -22.36 28.30 7.90
N PRO A 344 -22.10 28.97 9.05
CA PRO A 344 -20.79 28.96 9.71
C PRO A 344 -20.23 27.57 10.01
N GLN A 345 -21.09 26.64 10.42
CA GLN A 345 -20.65 25.27 10.71
C GLN A 345 -20.33 24.52 9.41
N GLU A 346 -21.27 24.54 8.45
CA GLU A 346 -21.09 23.88 7.16
C GLU A 346 -19.84 24.38 6.44
N ALA A 347 -19.55 25.68 6.50
CA ALA A 347 -18.34 26.26 5.94
C ALA A 347 -17.06 25.72 6.61
N ILE A 348 -17.03 25.63 7.94
CA ILE A 348 -15.90 25.05 8.69
C ILE A 348 -15.74 23.57 8.34
N ASP A 349 -16.83 22.80 8.30
CA ASP A 349 -16.82 21.38 7.98
C ASP A 349 -16.40 21.13 6.53
N TYR A 350 -16.85 21.96 5.59
CA TYR A 350 -16.48 21.93 4.18
C TYR A 350 -14.99 22.19 3.98
N VAL A 351 -14.46 23.28 4.55
CA VAL A 351 -13.02 23.58 4.51
C VAL A 351 -12.22 22.50 5.26
N GLY A 352 -12.74 21.97 6.35
CA GLY A 352 -12.14 20.84 7.09
C GLY A 352 -11.97 19.59 6.22
N LYS A 353 -12.94 19.27 5.36
CA LYS A 353 -12.83 18.18 4.38
C LYS A 353 -11.71 18.45 3.36
N TRP A 354 -11.63 19.66 2.83
CA TRP A 354 -10.54 20.07 1.94
C TRP A 354 -9.18 19.98 2.61
N LYS A 355 -9.05 20.48 3.85
CA LYS A 355 -7.80 20.41 4.61
C LYS A 355 -7.31 18.97 4.81
N ARG A 356 -8.23 18.04 5.11
CA ARG A 356 -7.91 16.59 5.24
C ARG A 356 -7.47 15.95 3.92
N GLY A 357 -7.94 16.47 2.78
CA GLY A 357 -7.57 16.00 1.45
C GLY A 357 -6.38 16.72 0.80
N SER A 358 -5.80 17.74 1.46
CA SER A 358 -4.70 18.54 0.95
C SER A 358 -3.33 17.91 1.26
N TYR A 359 -2.57 17.64 0.21
CA TYR A 359 -1.23 17.08 0.34
C TYR A 359 -0.21 18.08 0.84
N THR A 360 -0.40 19.35 0.49
CA THR A 360 0.41 20.43 1.04
C THR A 360 0.27 20.50 2.57
N ILE A 361 -0.94 20.33 3.11
CA ILE A 361 -1.14 20.24 4.57
C ILE A 361 -0.53 18.96 5.13
N PHE A 362 -0.83 17.81 4.51
CA PHE A 362 -0.33 16.51 4.95
C PHE A 362 1.20 16.54 5.15
N TYR A 363 1.96 16.99 4.15
CA TYR A 363 3.42 17.05 4.24
C TYR A 363 3.92 18.06 5.29
N ARG A 364 3.22 19.20 5.47
CA ARG A 364 3.56 20.17 6.53
C ARG A 364 3.36 19.56 7.92
N GLN A 365 2.25 18.87 8.13
CA GLN A 365 1.95 18.21 9.40
C GLN A 365 2.91 17.06 9.69
N LEU A 366 3.18 16.21 8.69
CA LEU A 366 4.13 15.12 8.80
C LEU A 366 5.53 15.65 9.16
N ASN A 367 6.02 16.65 8.43
CA ASN A 367 7.32 17.26 8.74
C ASN A 367 7.34 17.88 10.15
N ALA A 368 6.27 18.54 10.59
CA ALA A 368 6.17 19.10 11.93
C ALA A 368 6.15 18.02 13.03
N LYS A 369 5.52 16.86 12.80
CA LYS A 369 5.56 15.70 13.73
C LYS A 369 6.96 15.13 13.83
N VAL A 370 7.62 14.91 12.69
CA VAL A 370 9.00 14.39 12.65
C VAL A 370 9.97 15.35 13.34
N GLN A 371 9.86 16.67 13.08
CA GLN A 371 10.68 17.70 13.74
C GLN A 371 10.52 17.72 15.26
N ARG A 372 9.33 17.39 15.76
CA ARG A 372 9.03 17.35 17.20
C ARG A 372 9.37 16.01 17.86
N ASN A 373 9.89 15.03 17.11
CA ASN A 373 10.16 13.66 17.58
C ASN A 373 8.92 12.98 18.21
N GLU A 374 7.72 13.27 17.70
CA GLU A 374 6.45 12.75 18.25
C GLU A 374 6.22 11.24 17.98
N GLY A 375 7.16 10.56 17.32
CA GLY A 375 6.95 9.24 16.73
C GLY A 375 6.01 9.33 15.52
N VAL A 376 6.29 8.59 14.45
CA VAL A 376 5.42 8.53 13.28
C VAL A 376 5.26 7.08 12.87
N GLN A 377 4.02 6.61 12.84
CA GLN A 377 3.69 5.27 12.36
C GLN A 377 3.65 5.23 10.82
N LEU A 378 3.83 4.05 10.22
CA LEU A 378 3.91 3.91 8.75
C LEU A 378 2.59 4.25 8.04
N ASP A 379 1.47 3.96 8.66
CA ASP A 379 0.13 4.33 8.21
C ASP A 379 -0.06 5.84 8.21
N GLU A 380 0.50 6.56 9.19
CA GLU A 380 0.51 8.04 9.20
C GLU A 380 1.37 8.66 8.08
N MET A 381 2.30 7.88 7.51
CA MET A 381 3.08 8.30 6.34
C MET A 381 2.31 8.08 5.03
N ILE A 382 1.21 7.32 5.04
CA ILE A 382 0.35 7.11 3.89
C ILE A 382 -0.88 8.02 3.99
N PRO A 383 -1.09 8.92 3.02
CA PRO A 383 -2.22 9.83 2.99
C PRO A 383 -3.55 9.10 2.76
N LEU A 384 -4.65 9.72 3.24
CA LEU A 384 -5.99 9.14 3.16
C LEU A 384 -6.58 9.14 1.74
N SER A 385 -6.32 10.17 0.92
CA SER A 385 -6.95 10.32 -0.42
C SER A 385 -5.92 10.18 -1.54
N ILE A 386 -6.11 9.22 -2.44
CA ILE A 386 -5.29 9.10 -3.66
C ILE A 386 -5.59 10.24 -4.63
N GLU A 387 -6.84 10.66 -4.73
CA GLU A 387 -7.28 11.77 -5.57
C GLU A 387 -6.60 13.09 -5.18
N GLY A 388 -6.28 13.28 -3.90
CA GLY A 388 -5.53 14.43 -3.44
C GLY A 388 -4.12 14.55 -4.06
N LEU A 389 -3.41 13.44 -4.36
CA LEU A 389 -2.10 13.49 -5.05
C LEU A 389 -2.25 13.92 -6.49
N ILE A 390 -3.30 13.43 -7.16
CA ILE A 390 -3.60 13.80 -8.55
C ILE A 390 -3.85 15.31 -8.63
N ARG A 391 -4.68 15.84 -7.71
CA ARG A 391 -4.89 17.30 -7.57
C ARG A 391 -3.60 18.05 -7.21
N HIS A 392 -2.79 17.51 -6.31
CA HIS A 392 -1.50 18.11 -5.93
C HIS A 392 -0.56 18.30 -7.13
N LEU A 393 -0.54 17.33 -8.05
CA LEU A 393 0.23 17.40 -9.29
C LEU A 393 -0.51 18.11 -10.44
N ARG A 394 -1.74 18.61 -10.22
CA ARG A 394 -2.59 19.23 -11.25
C ARG A 394 -2.80 18.33 -12.48
N ILE A 395 -2.83 17.02 -12.27
CA ILE A 395 -3.08 16.05 -13.34
C ILE A 395 -4.60 16.00 -13.58
N ASN A 396 -5.08 16.84 -14.50
CA ASN A 396 -6.49 16.89 -14.89
C ASN A 396 -6.65 16.34 -16.32
N ASP A 397 -7.79 15.69 -16.59
CA ASP A 397 -8.21 15.24 -17.93
C ASP A 397 -7.12 14.58 -18.78
N LEU A 398 -6.80 13.33 -18.43
CA LEU A 398 -5.93 12.48 -19.24
C LEU A 398 -6.69 12.00 -20.47
N ASN A 399 -6.70 12.83 -21.51
CA ASN A 399 -7.11 12.38 -22.84
C ASN A 399 -6.03 11.43 -23.38
N GLU A 400 -6.42 10.21 -23.77
CA GLU A 400 -5.51 9.17 -24.28
C GLU A 400 -4.69 9.58 -25.53
N LYS A 401 -5.03 10.71 -26.17
CA LYS A 401 -4.35 11.24 -27.37
C LYS A 401 -3.36 12.37 -27.10
N LEU A 402 -3.21 12.84 -25.86
CA LEU A 402 -2.29 13.92 -25.53
C LEU A 402 -0.83 13.42 -25.56
N ASN A 403 0.06 14.22 -26.16
CA ASN A 403 1.49 14.01 -26.05
C ASN A 403 1.91 14.22 -24.57
N ILE A 404 2.60 13.24 -24.00
CA ILE A 404 3.03 13.24 -22.59
C ILE A 404 3.99 14.39 -22.28
N GLU A 405 4.85 14.79 -23.23
CA GLU A 405 5.73 15.96 -23.06
C GLU A 405 4.92 17.24 -22.89
N PHE A 406 3.92 17.45 -23.73
CA PHE A 406 3.03 18.59 -23.65
C PHE A 406 2.24 18.60 -22.33
N LEU A 407 1.79 17.43 -21.88
CA LEU A 407 1.09 17.29 -20.60
C LEU A 407 1.97 17.71 -19.41
N ILE A 408 3.24 17.31 -19.39
CA ILE A 408 4.17 17.66 -18.31
C ILE A 408 4.47 19.17 -18.31
N GLU A 409 4.64 19.79 -19.49
CA GLU A 409 4.81 21.25 -19.62
C GLU A 409 3.55 22.02 -19.17
N ASP A 410 2.35 21.54 -19.51
CA ASP A 410 1.08 22.13 -19.08
C ASP A 410 0.91 22.03 -17.55
N ILE A 411 1.20 20.87 -16.96
CA ILE A 411 1.22 20.68 -15.51
C ILE A 411 2.18 21.68 -14.85
N ALA A 412 3.40 21.79 -15.37
CA ALA A 412 4.41 22.70 -14.84
C ALA A 412 3.98 24.17 -14.92
N THR A 413 3.36 24.55 -16.03
CA THR A 413 2.82 25.90 -16.25
C THR A 413 1.72 26.21 -15.23
N LYS A 414 0.74 25.32 -15.08
CA LYS A 414 -0.37 25.48 -14.12
C LYS A 414 0.13 25.64 -12.69
N ILE A 415 1.01 24.75 -12.23
CA ILE A 415 1.56 24.85 -10.86
C ILE A 415 2.37 26.13 -10.70
N MET A 416 3.15 26.53 -11.71
CA MET A 416 3.95 27.76 -11.66
C MET A 416 3.09 29.02 -11.56
N GLU A 417 2.01 29.10 -12.34
CA GLU A 417 1.09 30.24 -12.34
C GLU A 417 0.29 30.32 -11.04
N GLU A 418 -0.13 29.18 -10.49
CA GLU A 418 -0.99 29.12 -9.30
C GLU A 418 -0.21 29.20 -7.97
N GLU A 419 0.94 28.54 -7.88
CA GLU A 419 1.70 28.34 -6.63
C GLU A 419 3.11 28.95 -6.67
N GLY A 420 3.54 29.43 -7.84
CA GLY A 420 4.84 30.06 -8.06
C GLY A 420 5.95 29.10 -8.51
N LEU A 421 6.97 29.68 -9.15
CA LEU A 421 8.10 28.96 -9.77
C LEU A 421 8.78 27.95 -8.84
N TYR A 422 9.03 28.34 -7.59
CA TYR A 422 9.72 27.44 -6.66
C TYR A 422 8.89 26.21 -6.32
N VAL A 423 7.59 26.37 -6.07
CA VAL A 423 6.70 25.25 -5.73
C VAL A 423 6.54 24.32 -6.93
N ALA A 424 6.45 24.87 -8.14
CA ALA A 424 6.44 24.07 -9.37
C ALA A 424 7.71 23.22 -9.52
N CYS A 425 8.89 23.84 -9.36
CA CYS A 425 10.15 23.10 -9.39
C CYS A 425 10.25 22.05 -8.28
N GLU A 426 9.77 22.36 -7.08
CA GLU A 426 9.80 21.45 -5.94
C GLU A 426 8.88 20.24 -6.14
N ARG A 427 7.64 20.44 -6.63
CA ARG A 427 6.67 19.35 -6.90
C ARG A 427 7.10 18.44 -8.07
N LEU A 428 7.84 18.96 -9.04
CA LEU A 428 8.28 18.17 -10.18
C LEU A 428 9.69 17.58 -10.01
N ALA A 429 10.47 18.04 -9.02
CA ALA A 429 11.80 17.51 -8.73
C ALA A 429 11.80 16.06 -8.23
N GLY A 430 10.65 15.52 -7.84
CA GLY A 430 10.49 14.12 -7.46
C GLY A 430 10.34 13.16 -8.65
N LEU A 431 9.94 13.66 -9.82
CA LEU A 431 9.54 12.83 -10.95
C LEU A 431 10.72 12.51 -11.87
N PRO A 432 10.86 11.28 -12.40
CA PRO A 432 11.98 10.92 -13.27
C PRO A 432 11.72 11.36 -14.73
N VAL A 433 11.27 12.60 -14.93
CA VAL A 433 10.88 13.16 -16.24
C VAL A 433 11.98 14.07 -16.81
N ILE A 434 11.89 14.45 -18.08
CA ILE A 434 12.67 15.61 -18.55
C ILE A 434 12.11 16.84 -17.82
N PHE A 435 12.98 17.58 -17.13
CA PHE A 435 12.53 18.74 -16.36
C PHE A 435 11.93 19.80 -17.30
N PRO A 436 10.74 20.35 -16.99
CA PRO A 436 9.99 21.20 -17.91
C PRO A 436 10.77 22.43 -18.35
N GLN A 437 10.79 22.68 -19.66
CA GLN A 437 11.49 23.81 -20.26
C GLN A 437 10.87 25.14 -19.85
N VAL A 438 9.54 25.21 -19.65
CA VAL A 438 8.86 26.42 -19.15
C VAL A 438 9.45 26.92 -17.83
N LEU A 439 9.84 25.98 -16.95
CA LEU A 439 10.46 26.31 -15.66
C LEU A 439 11.91 26.76 -15.85
N ILE A 440 12.67 26.08 -16.70
CA ILE A 440 14.07 26.46 -17.02
C ILE A 440 14.12 27.86 -17.60
N ASP A 441 13.28 28.16 -18.58
CA ASP A 441 13.19 29.47 -19.21
C ASP A 441 12.87 30.54 -18.17
N LYS A 442 11.91 30.28 -17.28
CA LYS A 442 11.57 31.21 -16.20
C LYS A 442 12.73 31.42 -15.23
N ILE A 443 13.46 30.38 -14.84
CA ILE A 443 14.65 30.52 -13.96
C ILE A 443 15.74 31.33 -14.68
N CYS A 444 15.93 31.14 -15.99
CA CYS A 444 16.90 31.86 -16.78
C CYS A 444 16.62 33.36 -16.88
N THR A 445 15.35 33.77 -16.80
CA THR A 445 14.92 35.19 -16.79
C THR A 445 15.09 35.90 -15.44
N LEU A 446 15.39 35.19 -14.35
CA LEU A 446 15.63 35.80 -13.04
C LEU A 446 16.89 36.67 -13.07
N ASN A 447 16.88 37.77 -12.31
CA ASN A 447 18.09 38.56 -12.12
C ASN A 447 19.11 37.81 -11.24
N ASP A 448 20.37 38.27 -11.21
CA ASP A 448 21.46 37.58 -10.51
C ASP A 448 21.19 37.32 -9.01
N GLN A 449 20.51 38.24 -8.33
CA GLN A 449 20.21 38.11 -6.90
C GLN A 449 19.09 37.09 -6.66
N GLU A 450 18.00 37.18 -7.42
CA GLU A 450 16.89 36.24 -7.40
C GLU A 450 17.34 34.83 -7.78
N GLN A 451 18.18 34.72 -8.80
CA GLN A 451 18.72 33.45 -9.26
C GLN A 451 19.60 32.81 -8.17
N ARG A 452 20.48 33.56 -7.50
CA ARG A 452 21.27 33.04 -6.37
C ARG A 452 20.39 32.61 -5.20
N SER A 453 19.35 33.39 -4.90
CA SER A 453 18.37 33.04 -3.85
C SER A 453 17.63 31.75 -4.19
N PHE A 454 17.16 31.62 -5.44
CA PHE A 454 16.49 30.45 -5.97
C PHE A 454 17.38 29.20 -5.88
N ILE A 455 18.62 29.27 -6.38
CA ILE A 455 19.56 28.15 -6.34
C ILE A 455 19.92 27.76 -4.89
N LYS A 456 20.07 28.74 -3.98
CA LYS A 456 20.28 28.45 -2.55
C LYS A 456 19.08 27.77 -1.93
N LYS A 457 17.86 28.13 -2.33
CA LYS A 457 16.63 27.51 -1.86
C LYS A 457 16.51 26.07 -2.40
N MET A 458 16.75 25.86 -3.69
CA MET A 458 16.76 24.53 -4.32
C MET A 458 17.83 23.61 -3.71
N LEU A 459 19.03 24.12 -3.43
CA LEU A 459 20.10 23.34 -2.77
C LEU A 459 19.68 22.79 -1.40
N LYS A 460 18.79 23.49 -0.67
CA LYS A 460 18.30 23.05 0.65
C LYS A 460 17.17 22.01 0.56
N THR A 461 16.50 21.92 -0.59
CA THR A 461 15.33 21.07 -0.77
C THR A 461 15.53 19.93 -1.76
N ALA A 462 16.58 19.98 -2.58
CA ALA A 462 17.03 18.88 -3.42
C ALA A 462 17.67 17.78 -2.56
N ASN A 463 16.81 17.04 -1.86
CA ASN A 463 17.22 16.10 -0.84
C ASN A 463 17.16 14.65 -1.32
N SER A 464 16.24 14.29 -2.22
CA SER A 464 16.19 12.94 -2.80
C SER A 464 17.23 12.72 -3.91
N PRO A 465 17.60 11.46 -4.18
CA PRO A 465 18.42 11.10 -5.34
C PRO A 465 17.92 11.73 -6.64
N MET A 466 16.61 11.67 -6.91
CA MET A 466 16.00 12.24 -8.13
C MET A 466 16.11 13.76 -8.18
N SER A 467 15.71 14.45 -7.10
CA SER A 467 15.80 15.92 -7.04
C SER A 467 17.24 16.44 -7.13
N THR A 468 18.24 15.65 -6.71
CA THR A 468 19.66 15.96 -6.86
C THR A 468 20.09 15.93 -8.34
N MET A 469 19.56 14.98 -9.14
CA MET A 469 19.79 14.92 -10.58
C MET A 469 19.19 16.14 -11.30
N HIS A 470 17.95 16.51 -10.96
CA HIS A 470 17.34 17.75 -11.49
C HIS A 470 18.09 19.00 -11.05
N PHE A 471 18.59 19.04 -9.83
CA PHE A 471 19.40 20.16 -9.38
C PHE A 471 20.70 20.27 -10.18
N ALA A 472 21.37 19.15 -10.50
CA ALA A 472 22.51 19.14 -11.40
C ALA A 472 22.14 19.61 -12.83
N PHE A 473 21.00 19.17 -13.35
CA PHE A 473 20.45 19.63 -14.64
C PHE A 473 20.18 21.15 -14.66
N ILE A 474 19.56 21.69 -13.61
CA ILE A 474 19.33 23.13 -13.51
C ILE A 474 20.67 23.88 -13.47
N LEU A 475 21.64 23.39 -12.70
CA LEU A 475 22.97 24.00 -12.63
C LEU A 475 23.71 23.98 -13.97
N SER A 476 23.52 22.96 -14.81
CA SER A 476 24.18 22.86 -16.12
C SER A 476 23.81 24.01 -17.06
N HIS A 477 22.60 24.57 -16.93
CA HIS A 477 22.13 25.72 -17.70
C HIS A 477 22.79 27.05 -17.27
N PHE A 478 23.43 27.08 -16.10
CA PHE A 478 24.05 28.30 -15.55
C PHE A 478 25.57 28.30 -15.54
N VAL A 479 26.19 27.28 -16.13
CA VAL A 479 27.64 27.14 -16.22
C VAL A 479 28.29 28.33 -16.91
N SER A 480 27.67 28.87 -17.96
CA SER A 480 28.15 30.05 -18.69
C SER A 480 28.06 31.36 -17.90
N LYS A 481 27.21 31.41 -16.85
CA LYS A 481 27.02 32.62 -16.01
C LYS A 481 28.10 32.79 -14.92
N GLY A 482 28.99 31.81 -14.71
CA GLY A 482 30.18 32.01 -13.89
C GLY A 482 30.69 30.80 -13.10
N ASN A 483 31.94 30.91 -12.62
CA ASN A 483 32.69 29.82 -11.97
C ASN A 483 32.05 29.24 -10.70
N ASN A 484 31.16 29.98 -10.02
CA ASN A 484 30.47 29.48 -8.83
C ASN A 484 29.49 28.34 -9.17
N PHE A 485 28.75 28.45 -10.28
CA PHE A 485 27.84 27.41 -10.75
C PHE A 485 28.61 26.19 -11.24
N VAL A 486 29.72 26.40 -11.96
CA VAL A 486 30.67 25.34 -12.35
C VAL A 486 31.13 24.55 -11.13
N ARG A 487 31.62 25.24 -10.08
CA ARG A 487 32.11 24.60 -8.86
C ARG A 487 31.02 23.82 -8.15
N LEU A 488 29.81 24.39 -8.07
CA LEU A 488 28.67 23.73 -7.43
C LEU A 488 28.23 22.49 -8.22
N LEU A 489 28.12 22.57 -9.55
CA LEU A 489 27.82 21.43 -10.42
C LEU A 489 28.85 20.31 -10.26
N LYS A 490 30.16 20.64 -10.28
CA LYS A 490 31.23 19.67 -10.03
C LYS A 490 31.10 19.00 -8.66
N LYS A 491 30.75 19.76 -7.62
CA LYS A 491 30.50 19.21 -6.27
C LYS A 491 29.30 18.26 -6.28
N THR A 492 28.19 18.66 -6.91
CA THR A 492 26.98 17.84 -7.01
C THR A 492 27.22 16.54 -7.77
N LEU A 493 27.89 16.58 -8.93
CA LEU A 493 28.21 15.39 -9.72
C LEU A 493 29.18 14.44 -9.00
N ASN A 494 30.17 14.98 -8.28
CA ASN A 494 31.05 14.15 -7.45
C ASN A 494 30.31 13.49 -6.28
N TYR A 495 29.33 14.18 -5.70
CA TYR A 495 28.47 13.61 -4.66
C TYR A 495 27.57 12.51 -5.23
N ILE A 496 26.94 12.73 -6.40
CA ILE A 496 26.16 11.71 -7.11
C ILE A 496 26.98 10.43 -7.35
N LEU A 497 28.29 10.56 -7.64
CA LEU A 497 29.22 9.43 -7.84
C LEU A 497 29.84 8.88 -6.54
N SER A 498 29.35 9.27 -5.36
CA SER A 498 29.89 8.84 -4.07
C SER A 498 29.12 7.65 -3.49
N GLU A 499 29.76 6.90 -2.57
CA GLU A 499 29.11 5.79 -1.86
C GLU A 499 27.96 6.27 -0.95
N SER A 500 28.05 7.51 -0.46
CA SER A 500 26.96 8.13 0.30
C SER A 500 25.68 8.23 -0.54
N TYR A 501 25.81 8.71 -1.77
CA TYR A 501 24.67 8.80 -2.69
C TYR A 501 24.08 7.43 -3.05
N ARG A 502 24.92 6.39 -3.15
CA ARG A 502 24.43 5.01 -3.31
C ARG A 502 23.57 4.57 -2.13
N THR A 503 24.06 4.78 -0.90
CA THR A 503 23.33 4.41 0.32
C THR A 503 21.99 5.15 0.41
N GLU A 504 21.99 6.42 0.00
CA GLU A 504 20.79 7.24 -0.13
C GLU A 504 19.82 6.75 -1.21
N PHE A 505 20.33 6.35 -2.37
CA PHE A 505 19.54 5.73 -3.42
C PHE A 505 18.90 4.43 -2.94
N GLU A 506 19.64 3.57 -2.25
CA GLU A 506 19.11 2.30 -1.75
C GLU A 506 17.95 2.51 -0.76
N LEU A 507 18.04 3.52 0.11
CA LEU A 507 16.90 3.88 0.96
C LEU A 507 15.74 4.47 0.16
N PHE A 508 16.02 5.43 -0.72
CA PHE A 508 14.99 6.06 -1.55
C PHE A 508 14.24 5.02 -2.40
N HIS A 509 14.95 4.06 -2.98
CA HIS A 509 14.38 2.96 -3.75
C HIS A 509 13.49 2.05 -2.89
N LYS A 510 13.89 1.75 -1.64
CA LYS A 510 13.04 1.00 -0.71
C LYS A 510 11.77 1.78 -0.34
N ILE A 511 11.85 3.10 -0.15
CA ILE A 511 10.67 3.94 0.07
C ILE A 511 9.76 3.91 -1.15
N LEU A 512 10.29 4.07 -2.36
CA LEU A 512 9.50 3.99 -3.59
C LEU A 512 8.77 2.65 -3.75
N ARG A 513 9.46 1.53 -3.47
CA ARG A 513 8.86 0.20 -3.49
C ARG A 513 7.77 0.04 -2.44
N TRP A 514 8.01 0.51 -1.22
CA TRP A 514 7.03 0.46 -0.15
C TRP A 514 5.79 1.31 -0.48
N VAL A 515 5.96 2.52 -1.03
CA VAL A 515 4.86 3.37 -1.49
C VAL A 515 4.05 2.70 -2.60
N ASP A 516 4.72 2.11 -3.61
CA ASP A 516 4.04 1.35 -4.67
C ASP A 516 3.23 0.18 -4.09
N GLU A 517 3.81 -0.57 -3.16
CA GLU A 517 3.14 -1.70 -2.50
C GLU A 517 1.93 -1.24 -1.66
N GLU A 518 2.06 -0.16 -0.89
CA GLU A 518 0.95 0.42 -0.12
C GLU A 518 -0.17 0.92 -1.02
N PHE A 519 0.15 1.69 -2.06
CA PHE A 519 -0.86 2.20 -2.99
C PHE A 519 -1.52 1.07 -3.79
N SER A 520 -0.77 0.04 -4.17
CA SER A 520 -1.30 -1.13 -4.90
C SER A 520 -2.24 -2.01 -4.08
N THR A 521 -2.40 -1.75 -2.78
CA THR A 521 -3.46 -2.35 -1.95
C THR A 521 -4.79 -1.59 -2.01
N LYS A 522 -4.80 -0.38 -2.59
CA LYS A 522 -6.00 0.46 -2.71
C LYS A 522 -6.57 0.34 -4.12
N LEU A 523 -7.83 -0.08 -4.24
CA LEU A 523 -8.50 -0.20 -5.54
C LEU A 523 -8.52 1.13 -6.33
N GLN A 524 -8.68 2.26 -5.65
CA GLN A 524 -8.63 3.60 -6.27
C GLN A 524 -7.35 3.82 -7.07
N PHE A 525 -6.20 3.37 -6.56
CA PHE A 525 -4.90 3.52 -7.24
C PHE A 525 -4.78 2.61 -8.45
N VAL A 526 -5.20 1.35 -8.34
CA VAL A 526 -5.09 0.35 -9.41
C VAL A 526 -5.95 0.73 -10.63
N ASN A 527 -7.06 1.43 -10.39
CA ASN A 527 -7.95 1.93 -11.43
C ASN A 527 -7.42 3.19 -12.14
N LEU A 528 -6.35 3.81 -11.64
CA LEU A 528 -5.71 4.92 -12.34
C LEU A 528 -4.94 4.40 -13.57
N ASN A 529 -4.81 5.24 -14.58
CA ASN A 529 -3.93 4.94 -15.70
C ASN A 529 -2.44 4.91 -15.25
N PRO A 530 -1.57 4.23 -16.01
CA PRO A 530 -0.16 4.08 -15.67
C PRO A 530 0.61 5.39 -15.43
N PHE A 531 0.32 6.46 -16.18
CA PHE A 531 0.95 7.78 -15.99
C PHE A 531 0.70 8.30 -14.56
N CYS A 532 -0.58 8.37 -14.15
CA CYS A 532 -0.95 8.80 -12.81
C CYS A 532 -0.27 7.96 -11.74
N ARG A 533 -0.31 6.62 -11.89
CA ARG A 533 0.27 5.70 -10.91
C ARG A 533 1.76 5.94 -10.72
N SER A 534 2.51 6.05 -11.82
CA SER A 534 3.95 6.33 -11.75
C SER A 534 4.21 7.72 -11.14
N ALA A 535 3.51 8.76 -11.58
CA ALA A 535 3.71 10.11 -11.09
C ALA A 535 3.50 10.23 -9.57
N ILE A 536 2.41 9.68 -9.04
CA ILE A 536 2.09 9.81 -7.61
C ILE A 536 2.99 8.96 -6.71
N VAL A 537 3.46 7.80 -7.19
CA VAL A 537 4.44 6.96 -6.46
C VAL A 537 5.76 7.70 -6.31
N TRP A 538 6.24 8.29 -7.41
CA TRP A 538 7.49 9.05 -7.39
C TRP A 538 7.39 10.33 -6.56
N GLU A 539 6.32 11.11 -6.72
CA GLU A 539 6.16 12.34 -5.93
C GLU A 539 6.03 12.03 -4.44
N HIS A 540 5.18 11.07 -4.06
CA HIS A 540 5.01 10.74 -2.66
C HIS A 540 6.29 10.15 -2.05
N GLY A 541 6.96 9.23 -2.75
CA GLY A 541 8.24 8.67 -2.30
C GLY A 541 9.34 9.74 -2.17
N HIS A 542 9.40 10.70 -3.10
CA HIS A 542 10.30 11.85 -3.04
C HIS A 542 10.05 12.70 -1.80
N ARG A 543 8.78 13.04 -1.53
CA ARG A 543 8.39 13.89 -0.40
C ARG A 543 8.69 13.24 0.93
N LEU A 544 8.34 11.96 1.11
CA LEU A 544 8.66 11.22 2.31
C LEU A 544 10.16 11.14 2.54
N TYR A 545 10.94 10.73 1.53
CA TYR A 545 12.39 10.69 1.65
C TYR A 545 12.98 12.05 2.03
N SER A 546 12.51 13.13 1.39
CA SER A 546 13.02 14.47 1.63
C SER A 546 12.71 14.98 3.04
N ILE A 547 11.51 14.71 3.56
CA ILE A 547 11.13 15.03 4.94
C ILE A 547 12.00 14.24 5.93
N LEU A 548 12.14 12.94 5.75
CA LEU A 548 12.91 12.08 6.65
C LEU A 548 14.40 12.45 6.64
N LYS A 549 14.97 12.70 5.46
CA LYS A 549 16.38 13.13 5.32
C LYS A 549 16.62 14.51 5.94
N ALA A 550 15.72 15.47 5.74
CA ALA A 550 15.85 16.80 6.35
C ALA A 550 15.85 16.77 7.88
N ASN A 551 15.28 15.73 8.48
CA ASN A 551 15.23 15.52 9.92
C ASN A 551 16.24 14.48 10.44
N GLY A 552 17.23 14.11 9.62
CA GLY A 552 18.38 13.31 10.07
C GLY A 552 18.08 11.83 10.32
N ILE A 553 17.16 11.23 9.56
CA ILE A 553 16.87 9.79 9.68
C ILE A 553 18.13 8.93 9.59
N ASN A 554 18.22 7.91 10.43
CA ASN A 554 19.26 6.90 10.34
C ASN A 554 18.96 5.96 9.16
N THR A 555 19.70 6.12 8.07
CA THR A 555 19.47 5.41 6.80
C THR A 555 19.46 3.89 6.98
N SER A 556 20.46 3.32 7.65
CA SER A 556 20.58 1.86 7.79
C SER A 556 19.48 1.26 8.64
N SER A 557 19.14 1.91 9.77
CA SER A 557 18.09 1.42 10.68
C SER A 557 16.72 1.45 10.02
N PHE A 558 16.40 2.53 9.30
CA PHE A 558 15.11 2.62 8.61
C PHE A 558 15.03 1.69 7.39
N GLN A 559 16.15 1.50 6.70
CA GLN A 559 16.25 0.55 5.60
C GLN A 559 16.01 -0.90 6.10
N GLN A 560 16.55 -1.26 7.27
CA GLN A 560 16.30 -2.55 7.92
C GLN A 560 14.83 -2.69 8.32
N PHE A 561 14.26 -1.68 9.00
CA PHE A 561 12.85 -1.66 9.39
C PHE A 561 11.90 -1.90 8.21
N LEU A 562 12.11 -1.24 7.07
CA LEU A 562 11.30 -1.46 5.87
C LEU A 562 11.47 -2.86 5.28
N SER A 563 12.60 -3.52 5.52
CA SER A 563 12.91 -4.84 4.95
C SER A 563 12.37 -5.99 5.79
N GLU A 564 12.25 -5.79 7.10
CA GLU A 564 11.69 -6.76 8.05
C GLU A 564 10.16 -6.76 8.05
N ARG A 565 9.55 -5.75 7.42
CA ARG A 565 8.10 -5.61 7.35
C ARG A 565 7.48 -6.69 6.45
N PRO A 566 6.35 -7.30 6.86
CA PRO A 566 5.54 -8.11 5.96
C PRO A 566 5.07 -7.30 4.73
N GLN A 567 5.33 -7.81 3.53
CA GLN A 567 4.86 -7.21 2.27
C GLN A 567 3.37 -7.49 2.06
N LYS A 568 2.50 -6.48 1.97
CA LYS A 568 1.05 -6.66 1.74
C LYS A 568 0.73 -7.41 0.43
N ILE A 569 -0.36 -8.19 0.40
CA ILE A 569 -0.86 -8.74 -0.86
C ILE A 569 -1.46 -7.60 -1.69
N ILE A 570 -0.87 -7.30 -2.84
CA ILE A 570 -1.33 -6.22 -3.72
C ILE A 570 -2.38 -6.72 -4.71
N HIS A 571 -3.28 -5.84 -5.17
CA HIS A 571 -4.29 -6.18 -6.17
C HIS A 571 -3.70 -6.69 -7.50
N GLU A 572 -2.52 -6.23 -7.86
CA GLU A 572 -1.82 -6.66 -9.09
C GLU A 572 -1.20 -8.05 -9.00
N THR A 573 -1.34 -8.76 -7.89
CA THR A 573 -0.82 -10.14 -7.75
C THR A 573 -1.40 -11.05 -8.84
N PHE A 574 -2.72 -10.95 -9.11
CA PHE A 574 -3.43 -11.78 -10.09
C PHE A 574 -3.99 -11.00 -11.30
N LYS A 575 -3.94 -9.67 -11.26
CA LYS A 575 -4.48 -8.78 -12.30
C LYS A 575 -3.50 -7.65 -12.59
N ARG A 576 -2.42 -7.97 -13.31
CA ARG A 576 -1.38 -6.99 -13.66
C ARG A 576 -1.84 -6.09 -14.80
N ASN A 577 -1.57 -4.78 -14.69
CA ASN A 577 -1.63 -3.87 -15.82
C ASN A 577 -0.25 -3.88 -16.51
N PRO A 578 -0.07 -4.46 -17.71
CA PRO A 578 1.24 -4.58 -18.35
C PRO A 578 1.92 -3.24 -18.60
N ALA A 579 1.14 -2.19 -18.91
CA ALA A 579 1.67 -0.87 -19.19
C ALA A 579 2.30 -0.21 -17.95
N TYR A 580 1.75 -0.46 -16.76
CA TYR A 580 2.35 -0.01 -15.51
C TYR A 580 3.44 -0.96 -14.99
N TRP A 581 3.19 -2.26 -15.08
CA TRP A 581 4.07 -3.31 -14.55
C TRP A 581 5.43 -3.33 -15.25
N ASN A 582 5.44 -3.11 -16.57
CA ASN A 582 6.64 -3.08 -17.40
C ASN A 582 7.16 -1.66 -17.66
N ASP A 583 6.67 -0.65 -16.92
CA ASP A 583 7.10 0.73 -17.10
C ASP A 583 8.52 0.97 -16.58
N VAL A 584 9.36 1.68 -17.35
CA VAL A 584 10.75 1.99 -16.95
C VAL A 584 10.88 2.72 -15.62
N SER A 585 9.86 3.48 -15.23
CA SER A 585 9.81 4.21 -13.97
C SER A 585 9.20 3.40 -12.82
N ASN A 586 8.70 2.18 -13.07
CA ASN A 586 8.19 1.33 -12.01
C ASN A 586 9.30 1.02 -10.99
N PRO A 587 9.08 1.22 -9.67
CA PRO A 587 10.10 0.98 -8.66
C PRO A 587 10.70 -0.43 -8.70
N ARG A 588 9.97 -1.45 -9.15
CA ARG A 588 10.48 -2.83 -9.29
C ARG A 588 11.59 -2.97 -10.34
N ARG A 589 11.62 -2.07 -11.33
CA ARG A 589 12.55 -2.12 -12.47
C ARG A 589 13.78 -1.25 -12.30
N LEU A 590 13.82 -0.42 -11.26
CA LEU A 590 14.94 0.49 -11.02
C LEU A 590 16.21 -0.26 -10.60
N ASN A 591 17.30 0.08 -11.27
CA ASN A 591 18.64 -0.37 -10.93
C ASN A 591 19.54 0.85 -10.67
N TYR A 592 20.38 0.76 -9.64
CA TYR A 592 21.27 1.86 -9.26
C TYR A 592 22.18 2.33 -10.40
N LYS A 593 22.83 1.41 -11.14
CA LYS A 593 23.80 1.76 -12.18
C LYS A 593 23.11 2.44 -13.36
N THR A 594 21.97 1.91 -13.80
CA THR A 594 21.17 2.53 -14.87
C THR A 594 20.65 3.90 -14.41
N PHE A 595 20.05 4.00 -13.22
CA PHE A 595 19.58 5.27 -12.68
C PHE A 595 20.69 6.33 -12.60
N LEU A 596 21.88 5.93 -12.10
CA LEU A 596 23.04 6.79 -11.95
C LEU A 596 23.56 7.30 -13.30
N LEU A 597 23.83 6.40 -14.25
CA LEU A 597 24.45 6.76 -15.52
C LEU A 597 23.48 7.53 -16.43
N MET A 598 22.21 7.11 -16.51
CA MET A 598 21.19 7.80 -17.30
C MET A 598 20.88 9.16 -16.67
N GLY A 599 20.82 9.24 -15.33
CA GLY A 599 20.61 10.49 -14.59
C GLY A 599 21.76 11.49 -14.78
N ILE A 600 23.02 11.06 -14.73
CA ILE A 600 24.17 11.93 -15.02
C ILE A 600 24.14 12.38 -16.49
N SER A 601 23.89 11.47 -17.43
CA SER A 601 23.80 11.80 -18.86
C SER A 601 22.70 12.84 -19.13
N TYR A 602 21.53 12.65 -18.50
CA TYR A 602 20.44 13.63 -18.48
C TYR A 602 20.90 14.98 -17.90
N ALA A 603 21.51 14.98 -16.71
CA ALA A 603 21.91 16.20 -16.01
C ALA A 603 22.91 17.06 -16.78
N ILE A 604 23.73 16.46 -17.66
CA ILE A 604 24.70 17.19 -18.49
C ILE A 604 24.24 17.36 -19.94
N ALA A 605 23.07 16.84 -20.33
CA ALA A 605 22.64 16.80 -21.73
C ALA A 605 22.56 18.19 -22.39
N GLN A 606 22.22 19.23 -21.61
CA GLN A 606 22.04 20.61 -22.06
C GLN A 606 23.17 21.56 -21.63
N SER A 607 24.30 21.03 -21.14
CA SER A 607 25.46 21.90 -20.83
C SER A 607 26.02 22.53 -22.10
N SER A 608 26.50 23.78 -22.01
CA SER A 608 27.17 24.42 -23.14
C SER A 608 28.33 23.55 -23.66
N LYS A 609 28.54 23.54 -24.99
CA LYS A 609 29.62 22.78 -25.66
C LYS A 609 31.02 23.06 -25.10
N GLU A 610 31.18 24.14 -24.35
CA GLU A 610 32.43 24.62 -23.77
C GLU A 610 32.81 23.94 -22.44
N MET A 611 31.87 23.25 -21.77
CA MET A 611 32.17 22.59 -20.48
C MET A 611 32.58 21.14 -20.65
N GLU A 612 33.81 20.83 -20.23
CA GLU A 612 34.31 19.46 -20.21
C GLU A 612 34.05 18.73 -18.89
N PHE A 613 33.41 17.57 -18.96
CA PHE A 613 33.10 16.69 -17.83
C PHE A 613 34.14 15.58 -17.60
N ASP A 614 35.39 15.80 -18.00
CA ASP A 614 36.46 14.80 -17.99
C ASP A 614 36.72 14.21 -16.60
N PHE A 615 36.50 15.01 -15.55
CA PHE A 615 36.68 14.61 -14.15
C PHE A 615 35.73 13.49 -13.67
N ILE A 616 34.58 13.29 -14.32
CA ILE A 616 33.66 12.18 -14.00
C ILE A 616 33.76 11.01 -14.97
N ARG A 617 34.25 11.22 -16.20
CA ARG A 617 34.22 10.19 -17.25
C ARG A 617 34.94 8.90 -16.84
N GLY A 618 36.11 9.00 -16.22
CA GLY A 618 36.84 7.83 -15.77
C GLY A 618 36.05 6.97 -14.76
N LYS A 619 35.27 7.61 -13.89
CA LYS A 619 34.37 6.90 -12.95
C LYS A 619 33.17 6.30 -13.68
N CYS A 620 32.52 7.07 -14.55
CA CYS A 620 31.40 6.58 -15.35
C CYS A 620 31.81 5.38 -16.22
N ARG A 621 32.97 5.45 -16.90
CA ARG A 621 33.51 4.36 -17.72
C ARG A 621 33.75 3.09 -16.90
N LYS A 622 34.29 3.19 -15.68
CA LYS A 622 34.46 2.04 -14.77
C LYS A 622 33.13 1.42 -14.33
N ILE A 623 32.06 2.22 -14.23
CA ILE A 623 30.72 1.73 -13.90
C ILE A 623 30.09 1.05 -15.13
N THR A 624 30.28 1.63 -16.32
CA THR A 624 29.81 1.07 -17.60
C THR A 624 30.50 -0.23 -17.93
N PHE A 625 31.84 -0.31 -17.78
CA PHE A 625 32.67 -1.47 -18.10
C PHE A 625 33.42 -1.93 -16.85
N PRO A 626 32.75 -2.66 -15.94
CA PRO A 626 33.34 -3.05 -14.66
C PRO A 626 34.36 -4.19 -14.79
N ASN A 627 34.38 -4.93 -15.91
CA ASN A 627 35.20 -6.11 -16.08
C ASN A 627 36.53 -5.78 -16.80
N GLU A 628 37.63 -5.81 -16.06
CA GLU A 628 38.97 -5.56 -16.61
C GLU A 628 39.41 -6.59 -17.66
N LYS A 629 38.87 -7.82 -17.61
CA LYS A 629 39.18 -8.89 -18.58
C LYS A 629 38.35 -8.79 -19.86
N LEU A 630 37.23 -8.06 -19.83
CA LEU A 630 36.33 -7.85 -20.97
C LEU A 630 36.05 -6.33 -21.07
N PRO A 631 37.04 -5.54 -21.50
CA PRO A 631 37.02 -4.08 -21.39
C PRO A 631 35.92 -3.39 -22.22
N ASP A 632 35.39 -4.09 -23.22
CA ASP A 632 34.32 -3.60 -24.09
C ASP A 632 32.94 -4.20 -23.75
N MET A 633 32.83 -5.00 -22.68
CA MET A 633 31.57 -5.60 -22.27
C MET A 633 30.87 -4.72 -21.22
N PRO A 634 29.71 -4.12 -21.56
CA PRO A 634 28.96 -3.34 -20.60
C PRO A 634 28.51 -4.17 -19.39
N ASP A 635 28.27 -3.50 -18.27
CA ASP A 635 27.59 -4.10 -17.13
C ASP A 635 26.25 -4.71 -17.55
N PHE A 636 25.94 -5.90 -17.04
CA PHE A 636 24.77 -6.67 -17.48
C PHE A 636 23.44 -5.93 -17.30
N TRP A 637 23.32 -5.06 -16.29
CA TRP A 637 22.10 -4.25 -16.09
C TRP A 637 21.91 -3.21 -17.19
N LEU A 638 22.99 -2.80 -17.88
CA LEU A 638 22.94 -1.87 -19.00
C LEU A 638 22.52 -2.53 -20.32
N LEU A 639 22.58 -3.87 -20.41
CA LEU A 639 22.20 -4.61 -21.62
C LEU A 639 20.69 -4.69 -21.86
N SER A 640 19.87 -4.40 -20.85
CA SER A 640 18.42 -4.37 -21.04
C SER A 640 18.02 -3.36 -22.12
N ASP A 641 17.22 -3.77 -23.09
CA ASP A 641 16.75 -2.84 -24.12
C ASP A 641 15.61 -1.99 -23.55
N PRO A 642 15.76 -0.66 -23.40
CA PRO A 642 14.71 0.19 -22.88
C PRO A 642 13.48 0.22 -23.81
N SER A 643 13.63 -0.09 -25.11
CA SER A 643 12.51 -0.10 -26.06
C SER A 643 11.47 -1.21 -25.82
N LEU A 644 11.83 -2.23 -25.04
CA LEU A 644 10.91 -3.31 -24.64
C LEU A 644 10.00 -2.93 -23.46
N ALA A 645 10.29 -1.82 -22.78
CA ALA A 645 9.55 -1.34 -21.63
C ALA A 645 8.56 -0.23 -22.02
N CYS A 646 7.50 -0.08 -21.24
CA CYS A 646 6.65 1.10 -21.35
C CYS A 646 7.37 2.33 -20.78
N ASN A 647 7.06 3.52 -21.29
CA ASN A 647 7.60 4.77 -20.78
C ASN A 647 6.50 5.81 -20.57
N CYS A 648 5.58 5.50 -19.67
CA CYS A 648 4.37 6.25 -19.39
C CYS A 648 4.64 7.65 -18.86
N LEU A 649 5.80 7.93 -18.25
CA LEU A 649 6.16 9.30 -17.83
C LEU A 649 7.01 10.05 -18.88
N ASN A 650 7.29 9.45 -20.03
CA ASN A 650 8.35 9.90 -20.93
C ASN A 650 9.67 10.17 -20.17
N SER A 651 10.01 9.24 -19.29
CA SER A 651 11.17 9.30 -18.42
C SER A 651 12.46 9.24 -19.23
N PHE A 652 13.45 10.05 -18.83
CA PHE A 652 14.80 9.95 -19.39
C PHE A 652 15.48 8.60 -19.12
N LEU A 653 14.95 7.80 -18.19
CA LEU A 653 15.41 6.43 -17.90
C LEU A 653 15.04 5.43 -19.02
N GLY A 654 14.01 5.74 -19.82
CA GLY A 654 13.57 4.94 -20.96
C GLY A 654 14.16 5.37 -22.31
N ASN A 655 15.05 6.36 -22.32
CA ASN A 655 15.70 6.81 -23.53
C ASN A 655 16.74 5.79 -24.04
N GLU A 656 17.11 5.94 -25.30
CA GLU A 656 18.11 5.10 -25.98
C GLU A 656 19.48 5.18 -25.26
N ARG A 657 19.98 4.02 -24.82
CA ARG A 657 21.12 3.92 -23.89
C ARG A 657 22.45 4.21 -24.55
N GLU A 658 22.68 3.75 -25.78
CA GLU A 658 23.94 3.95 -26.48
C GLU A 658 24.16 5.46 -26.67
N GLY A 659 23.19 6.18 -27.20
CA GLY A 659 23.27 7.62 -27.42
C GLY A 659 23.53 8.41 -26.13
N GLN A 660 22.87 8.05 -25.03
CA GLN A 660 23.11 8.67 -23.72
C GLN A 660 24.53 8.42 -23.20
N LEU A 661 25.05 7.21 -23.34
CA LEU A 661 26.38 6.85 -22.84
C LEU A 661 27.51 7.32 -23.76
N CYS A 662 27.33 7.29 -25.08
CA CYS A 662 28.24 7.87 -26.06
C CYS A 662 28.47 9.36 -25.77
N ARG A 663 27.39 10.10 -25.48
CA ARG A 663 27.47 11.50 -25.06
C ARG A 663 28.26 11.66 -23.75
N LEU A 664 27.95 10.85 -22.73
CA LEU A 664 28.59 10.92 -21.41
C LEU A 664 30.09 10.61 -21.49
N LEU A 665 30.47 9.57 -22.24
CA LEU A 665 31.83 9.06 -22.32
C LEU A 665 32.67 9.70 -23.45
N LYS A 666 32.05 10.50 -24.33
CA LYS A 666 32.64 11.03 -25.59
C LYS A 666 33.13 9.89 -26.52
N GLU A 667 32.32 8.86 -26.65
CA GLU A 667 32.57 7.72 -27.54
C GLU A 667 31.66 7.82 -28.78
N LYS A 668 32.13 7.33 -29.93
CA LYS A 668 31.33 7.36 -31.17
C LYS A 668 30.22 6.30 -31.17
N SER A 669 30.48 5.17 -30.53
CA SER A 669 29.60 4.01 -30.43
C SER A 669 30.03 3.20 -29.22
N ILE A 670 29.08 2.52 -28.59
CA ILE A 670 29.37 1.57 -27.52
C ILE A 670 28.78 0.23 -27.95
N PRO A 671 29.63 -0.79 -28.23
CA PRO A 671 29.16 -2.09 -28.67
C PRO A 671 28.14 -2.71 -27.71
N ASN A 672 27.17 -3.43 -28.26
CA ASN A 672 26.21 -4.24 -27.52
C ASN A 672 25.23 -3.43 -26.65
N LEU A 673 25.01 -2.14 -26.95
CA LEU A 673 24.02 -1.31 -26.25
C LEU A 673 22.93 -0.73 -27.15
N ASN A 674 23.12 -0.78 -28.47
CA ASN A 674 22.11 -0.30 -29.40
C ASN A 674 21.00 -1.35 -29.58
N SER A 675 19.75 -0.92 -29.71
CA SER A 675 18.59 -1.82 -29.77
C SER A 675 18.65 -2.81 -30.95
N ALA A 676 19.27 -2.46 -32.09
CA ALA A 676 19.41 -3.38 -33.22
C ALA A 676 20.44 -4.50 -32.96
N GLN A 677 21.52 -4.20 -32.23
CA GLN A 677 22.52 -5.15 -31.78
C GLN A 677 21.95 -6.05 -30.69
N LEU A 678 21.21 -5.47 -29.73
CA LEU A 678 20.52 -6.22 -28.68
C LEU A 678 19.47 -7.17 -29.25
N TYR A 679 18.69 -6.73 -30.24
CA TYR A 679 17.77 -7.56 -31.00
C TYR A 679 18.49 -8.74 -31.69
N SER A 680 19.58 -8.46 -32.40
CA SER A 680 20.38 -9.49 -33.07
C SER A 680 20.95 -10.50 -32.06
N ALA A 681 21.49 -10.03 -30.94
CA ALA A 681 22.01 -10.86 -29.86
C ALA A 681 20.93 -11.74 -29.21
N ALA A 682 19.71 -11.20 -29.03
CA ALA A 682 18.58 -11.98 -28.55
C ALA A 682 18.20 -13.06 -29.57
N LYS A 683 18.10 -12.72 -30.86
CA LYS A 683 17.78 -13.67 -31.92
C LYS A 683 18.81 -14.81 -31.99
N GLU A 684 20.10 -14.49 -32.03
CA GLU A 684 21.19 -15.48 -32.03
C GLU A 684 21.15 -16.38 -30.79
N SER A 685 20.80 -15.82 -29.62
CA SER A 685 20.64 -16.60 -28.39
C SER A 685 19.49 -17.60 -28.49
N ILE A 686 18.36 -17.21 -29.11
CA ILE A 686 17.23 -18.11 -29.35
C ILE A 686 17.63 -19.24 -30.31
N GLU A 687 18.28 -18.91 -31.43
CA GLU A 687 18.76 -19.91 -32.39
C GLU A 687 19.73 -20.91 -31.74
N LYS A 688 20.65 -20.40 -30.89
CA LYS A 688 21.56 -21.24 -30.13
C LYS A 688 20.82 -22.17 -29.16
N LEU A 689 19.83 -21.64 -28.44
CA LEU A 689 19.04 -22.42 -27.48
C LEU A 689 18.12 -23.45 -28.15
N MET A 690 17.65 -23.19 -29.37
CA MET A 690 16.94 -24.18 -30.18
C MET A 690 17.81 -25.40 -30.51
N SER A 691 19.13 -25.19 -30.68
CA SER A 691 20.09 -26.28 -30.90
C SER A 691 20.61 -26.93 -29.61
N ASN A 692 20.74 -26.14 -28.53
CA ASN A 692 21.24 -26.57 -27.25
C ASN A 692 20.64 -25.71 -26.11
N PHE A 693 19.50 -26.13 -25.58
CA PHE A 693 18.81 -25.42 -24.50
C PHE A 693 19.53 -25.47 -23.14
N LYS A 694 20.67 -26.19 -23.04
CA LYS A 694 21.52 -26.21 -21.83
C LYS A 694 22.53 -25.05 -21.78
N ASP A 695 22.57 -24.19 -22.79
CA ASP A 695 23.51 -23.07 -22.86
C ASP A 695 23.16 -21.96 -21.86
N ASP A 696 23.87 -21.94 -20.73
CA ASP A 696 23.68 -20.98 -19.65
C ASP A 696 23.91 -19.53 -20.10
N SER A 697 24.91 -19.29 -20.94
CA SER A 697 25.28 -17.96 -21.41
C SER A 697 24.20 -17.36 -22.32
N ALA A 698 23.57 -18.18 -23.16
CA ALA A 698 22.47 -17.74 -24.01
C ALA A 698 21.22 -17.38 -23.19
N TRP A 699 20.88 -18.17 -22.17
CA TRP A 699 19.78 -17.82 -21.25
C TRP A 699 20.07 -16.54 -20.46
N LEU A 700 21.29 -16.39 -19.95
CA LEU A 700 21.71 -15.19 -19.22
C LEU A 700 21.64 -13.94 -20.12
N LEU A 701 22.07 -14.05 -21.38
CA LEU A 701 22.00 -12.95 -22.34
C LEU A 701 20.55 -12.56 -22.64
N LEU A 702 19.66 -13.54 -22.90
CA LEU A 702 18.23 -13.27 -23.10
C LEU A 702 17.58 -12.59 -21.89
N ALA A 703 17.85 -13.08 -20.68
CA ALA A 703 17.36 -12.46 -19.46
C ALA A 703 17.89 -11.03 -19.28
N SER A 704 19.15 -10.79 -19.66
CA SER A 704 19.78 -9.46 -19.57
C SER A 704 19.20 -8.48 -20.58
N VAL A 705 19.05 -8.89 -21.85
CA VAL A 705 18.51 -8.05 -22.94
C VAL A 705 17.05 -7.69 -22.68
N THR A 706 16.24 -8.65 -22.27
CA THR A 706 14.83 -8.36 -21.96
C THR A 706 14.67 -7.60 -20.65
N GLY A 707 15.58 -7.80 -19.67
CA GLY A 707 15.48 -7.17 -18.36
C GLY A 707 14.12 -7.43 -17.69
N GLY A 708 13.53 -8.60 -17.92
CA GLY A 708 12.19 -8.96 -17.43
C GLY A 708 11.01 -8.33 -18.19
N CYS A 709 11.22 -7.56 -19.26
CA CYS A 709 10.15 -7.10 -20.16
C CYS A 709 9.74 -8.17 -21.18
N PRO A 710 8.55 -8.03 -21.79
CA PRO A 710 8.18 -8.79 -22.98
C PRO A 710 9.26 -8.72 -24.07
N ILE A 711 9.58 -9.85 -24.70
CA ILE A 711 10.51 -9.90 -25.82
C ILE A 711 9.94 -9.18 -27.05
N TYR A 712 10.83 -8.75 -27.95
CA TYR A 712 10.50 -8.18 -29.25
C TYR A 712 9.40 -8.98 -29.95
N GLU A 713 8.38 -8.27 -30.45
CA GLU A 713 7.23 -8.87 -31.11
C GLU A 713 7.60 -9.87 -32.22
N PRO A 714 8.59 -9.59 -33.11
CA PRO A 714 9.00 -10.54 -34.13
C PRO A 714 9.54 -11.88 -33.60
N LEU A 715 10.11 -11.91 -32.38
CA LEU A 715 10.72 -13.11 -31.80
C LEU A 715 9.76 -13.92 -30.91
N ARG A 716 8.51 -13.47 -30.73
CA ARG A 716 7.55 -14.14 -29.83
C ARG A 716 7.22 -15.57 -30.27
N ASN A 717 7.09 -15.79 -31.58
CA ASN A 717 6.84 -17.13 -32.12
C ASN A 717 8.04 -18.05 -31.93
N ASP A 718 9.26 -17.54 -32.11
CA ASP A 718 10.48 -18.33 -31.91
C ASP A 718 10.64 -18.73 -30.44
N ILE A 719 10.35 -17.81 -29.50
CA ILE A 719 10.32 -18.13 -28.06
C ILE A 719 9.24 -19.16 -27.73
N LYS A 720 8.06 -19.05 -28.34
CA LYS A 720 6.99 -20.04 -28.12
C LYS A 720 7.41 -21.42 -28.61
N GLN A 721 8.09 -21.51 -29.76
CA GLN A 721 8.66 -22.77 -30.25
C GLN A 721 9.75 -23.31 -29.31
N LEU A 722 10.65 -22.44 -28.85
CA LEU A 722 11.67 -22.78 -27.86
C LEU A 722 11.05 -23.32 -26.59
N PHE A 723 10.02 -22.68 -26.03
CA PHE A 723 9.38 -23.18 -24.81
C PHE A 723 8.69 -24.53 -25.01
N ASN A 724 8.12 -24.80 -26.18
CA ASN A 724 7.55 -26.11 -26.50
C ASN A 724 8.60 -27.21 -26.72
N SER A 725 9.86 -26.86 -27.03
CA SER A 725 10.95 -27.84 -27.20
C SER A 725 11.71 -28.14 -25.91
N ILE A 726 11.53 -27.34 -24.85
CA ILE A 726 12.25 -27.52 -23.59
C ILE A 726 11.74 -28.76 -22.85
N ASN A 727 12.63 -29.70 -22.59
CA ASN A 727 12.44 -30.76 -21.61
C ASN A 727 13.23 -30.43 -20.34
N ILE A 728 12.55 -29.89 -19.32
CA ILE A 728 13.21 -29.45 -18.07
C ILE A 728 13.91 -30.63 -17.39
N SER A 729 13.41 -31.86 -17.58
CA SER A 729 14.00 -33.05 -16.98
C SER A 729 15.45 -33.32 -17.43
N GLU A 730 15.83 -32.88 -18.62
CA GLU A 730 17.19 -33.03 -19.16
C GLU A 730 18.20 -32.00 -18.62
N LEU A 731 17.73 -30.96 -17.93
CA LEU A 731 18.58 -29.95 -17.28
C LEU A 731 18.97 -30.32 -15.84
N LEU A 732 18.45 -31.44 -15.32
CA LEU A 732 18.50 -31.81 -13.91
C LEU A 732 19.88 -32.33 -13.42
N ASP A 733 20.85 -32.50 -14.31
CA ASP A 733 22.22 -32.92 -14.00
C ASP A 733 23.08 -31.76 -13.44
N LYS A 734 24.22 -32.09 -12.80
CA LYS A 734 25.08 -31.12 -12.09
C LYS A 734 25.55 -29.94 -12.97
N GLU A 735 25.65 -30.12 -14.28
CA GLU A 735 26.06 -29.07 -15.23
C GLU A 735 24.92 -28.10 -15.61
N GLY A 736 23.64 -28.49 -15.42
CA GLY A 736 22.47 -27.73 -15.86
C GLY A 736 21.81 -26.82 -14.80
N SER A 737 22.28 -26.82 -13.55
CA SER A 737 21.58 -26.11 -12.47
C SER A 737 21.54 -24.58 -12.60
N ARG A 738 22.54 -23.97 -13.26
CA ARG A 738 22.54 -22.51 -13.55
C ARG A 738 21.63 -22.17 -14.73
N ALA A 739 21.69 -22.99 -15.78
CA ALA A 739 20.81 -22.85 -16.93
C ALA A 739 19.33 -22.96 -16.53
N ILE A 740 18.97 -23.87 -15.61
CA ILE A 740 17.60 -23.94 -15.04
C ILE A 740 17.21 -22.61 -14.41
N PHE A 741 18.08 -22.00 -13.60
CA PHE A 741 17.75 -20.76 -12.92
C PHE A 741 17.45 -19.63 -13.92
N HIS A 742 18.33 -19.41 -14.90
CA HIS A 742 18.12 -18.38 -15.92
C HIS A 742 16.91 -18.67 -16.82
N LEU A 743 16.69 -19.94 -17.16
CA LEU A 743 15.48 -20.39 -17.86
C LEU A 743 14.21 -20.02 -17.09
N LEU A 744 14.11 -20.39 -15.81
CA LEU A 744 12.90 -20.13 -15.01
C LEU A 744 12.66 -18.62 -14.85
N GLN A 745 13.71 -17.82 -14.66
CA GLN A 745 13.63 -16.35 -14.65
C GLN A 745 13.10 -15.80 -15.97
N PHE A 746 13.64 -16.29 -17.10
CA PHE A 746 13.21 -15.87 -18.42
C PHE A 746 11.76 -16.30 -18.72
N LEU A 747 11.38 -17.54 -18.38
CA LEU A 747 10.00 -18.02 -18.46
C LEU A 747 9.06 -17.10 -17.68
N ASN A 748 9.38 -16.77 -16.42
CA ASN A 748 8.57 -15.88 -15.59
C ASN A 748 8.30 -14.52 -16.24
N ALA A 749 9.30 -13.96 -16.90
CA ALA A 749 9.17 -12.68 -17.60
C ALA A 749 8.31 -12.78 -18.88
N GLN A 750 8.43 -13.87 -19.64
CA GLN A 750 7.83 -13.98 -20.97
C GLN A 750 6.43 -14.60 -20.96
N LEU A 751 6.08 -15.38 -19.94
CA LEU A 751 4.89 -16.24 -19.95
C LEU A 751 3.60 -15.48 -20.28
N LEU A 752 3.38 -14.33 -19.64
CA LEU A 752 2.18 -13.50 -19.86
C LEU A 752 2.06 -12.95 -21.29
N THR A 753 3.15 -12.97 -22.06
CA THR A 753 3.22 -12.43 -23.42
C THR A 753 3.03 -13.52 -24.48
N VAL A 754 3.60 -14.71 -24.24
CA VAL A 754 3.72 -15.74 -25.30
C VAL A 754 2.88 -17.00 -25.03
N ALA A 755 2.41 -17.19 -23.80
CA ALA A 755 1.69 -18.40 -23.44
C ALA A 755 0.24 -18.37 -23.93
N ASP A 756 -0.17 -19.48 -24.51
CA ASP A 756 -1.56 -19.86 -24.70
C ASP A 756 -1.88 -21.06 -23.80
N LYS A 757 -3.11 -21.58 -23.92
CA LYS A 757 -3.57 -22.73 -23.15
C LYS A 757 -2.62 -23.93 -23.25
N SER A 758 -2.26 -24.32 -24.47
CA SER A 758 -1.46 -25.52 -24.71
C SER A 758 -0.05 -25.40 -24.15
N LEU A 759 0.60 -24.25 -24.33
CA LEU A 759 1.90 -24.00 -23.74
C LEU A 759 1.82 -23.95 -22.20
N GLY A 760 0.76 -23.35 -21.65
CA GLY A 760 0.51 -23.34 -20.21
C GLY A 760 0.42 -24.75 -19.61
N GLU A 761 -0.38 -25.62 -20.23
CA GLU A 761 -0.55 -27.02 -19.79
C GLU A 761 0.76 -27.81 -19.90
N TYR A 762 1.51 -27.59 -20.98
CA TYR A 762 2.83 -28.20 -21.16
C TYR A 762 3.81 -27.78 -20.06
N LEU A 763 3.89 -26.48 -19.76
CA LEU A 763 4.79 -25.96 -18.73
C LEU A 763 4.38 -26.38 -17.32
N GLU A 764 3.08 -26.45 -17.01
CA GLU A 764 2.58 -27.00 -15.74
C GLU A 764 3.10 -28.44 -15.52
N LYS A 765 3.03 -29.28 -16.58
CA LYS A 765 3.56 -30.65 -16.54
C LYS A 765 5.09 -30.67 -16.34
N GLN A 766 5.84 -29.84 -17.08
CA GLN A 766 7.30 -29.76 -16.95
C GLN A 766 7.73 -29.32 -15.54
N LEU A 767 7.01 -28.39 -14.92
CA LEU A 767 7.25 -27.98 -13.54
C LEU A 767 6.95 -29.09 -12.54
N ALA A 768 5.87 -29.84 -12.72
CA ALA A 768 5.57 -31.00 -11.89
C ALA A 768 6.68 -32.06 -11.96
N GLU A 769 7.26 -32.32 -13.13
CA GLU A 769 8.40 -33.23 -13.30
C GLU A 769 9.66 -32.71 -12.59
N LEU A 770 9.96 -31.41 -12.70
CA LEU A 770 11.05 -30.76 -11.95
C LEU A 770 10.88 -30.95 -10.44
N LEU A 771 9.67 -30.72 -9.90
CA LEU A 771 9.39 -30.88 -8.47
C LEU A 771 9.53 -32.33 -8.01
N LYS A 772 9.08 -33.31 -8.79
CA LYS A 772 9.29 -34.75 -8.50
C LYS A 772 10.78 -35.07 -8.36
N TYR A 773 11.59 -34.56 -9.27
CA TYR A 773 13.04 -34.76 -9.19
C TYR A 773 13.65 -34.10 -7.96
N LEU A 774 13.32 -32.83 -7.68
CA LEU A 774 13.86 -32.10 -6.53
C LEU A 774 13.52 -32.81 -5.21
N ASN A 775 12.27 -33.26 -5.07
CA ASN A 775 11.84 -34.04 -3.91
C ASN A 775 12.64 -35.35 -3.78
N SER A 776 12.83 -36.10 -4.88
CA SER A 776 13.60 -37.36 -4.87
C SER A 776 15.07 -37.18 -4.45
N LYS A 777 15.67 -36.02 -4.71
CA LYS A 777 17.07 -35.72 -4.36
C LYS A 777 17.24 -35.12 -2.97
N GLY A 778 16.15 -34.83 -2.25
CA GLY A 778 16.18 -34.20 -0.93
C GLY A 778 16.93 -32.85 -0.89
N LYS A 779 17.07 -32.17 -2.04
CA LYS A 779 17.82 -30.92 -2.13
C LYS A 779 17.00 -29.77 -1.55
N LYS A 780 17.58 -29.03 -0.61
CA LYS A 780 17.11 -27.69 -0.25
C LYS A 780 17.49 -26.73 -1.37
N THR A 781 16.62 -26.55 -2.36
CA THR A 781 16.79 -25.52 -3.41
C THR A 781 15.69 -24.48 -3.26
N ASP A 782 15.78 -23.67 -2.22
CA ASP A 782 14.77 -22.65 -1.88
C ASP A 782 14.53 -21.69 -3.06
N ILE A 783 15.58 -21.35 -3.82
CA ILE A 783 15.50 -20.46 -4.98
C ILE A 783 14.69 -21.07 -6.14
N ILE A 784 14.93 -22.34 -6.48
CA ILE A 784 14.22 -23.01 -7.59
C ILE A 784 12.75 -23.21 -7.22
N SER A 785 12.48 -23.57 -5.96
CA SER A 785 11.12 -23.76 -5.47
C SER A 785 10.32 -22.44 -5.46
N LEU A 786 10.98 -21.33 -5.13
CA LEU A 786 10.38 -19.99 -5.23
C LEU A 786 10.06 -19.63 -6.69
N ALA A 787 10.99 -19.88 -7.61
CA ALA A 787 10.76 -19.65 -9.04
C ALA A 787 9.59 -20.50 -9.58
N CYS A 788 9.43 -21.74 -9.11
CA CYS A 788 8.28 -22.59 -9.48
C CYS A 788 6.95 -22.01 -8.96
N ALA A 789 6.91 -21.47 -7.74
CA ALA A 789 5.71 -20.83 -7.20
C ALA A 789 5.36 -19.53 -7.95
N GLU A 790 6.37 -18.75 -8.35
CA GLU A 790 6.18 -17.56 -9.19
C GLU A 790 5.66 -17.94 -10.59
N LEU A 791 6.16 -19.04 -11.18
CA LEU A 791 5.63 -19.56 -12.44
C LEU A 791 4.20 -20.05 -12.30
N ALA A 792 3.85 -20.72 -11.20
CA ALA A 792 2.47 -21.10 -10.92
C ALA A 792 1.55 -19.87 -10.85
N LEU A 793 2.00 -18.78 -10.24
CA LEU A 793 1.28 -17.51 -10.23
C LEU A 793 1.12 -16.96 -11.66
N ASN A 794 2.20 -16.87 -12.43
CA ASN A 794 2.13 -16.33 -13.80
C ASN A 794 1.24 -17.21 -14.70
N LEU A 795 1.33 -18.55 -14.59
CA LEU A 795 0.45 -19.49 -15.31
C LEU A 795 -1.00 -19.24 -14.96
N SER A 796 -1.32 -19.06 -13.67
CA SER A 796 -2.68 -18.78 -13.24
C SER A 796 -3.28 -17.52 -13.86
N ILE A 797 -2.45 -16.48 -14.06
CA ILE A 797 -2.86 -15.24 -14.74
C ILE A 797 -3.08 -15.48 -16.23
N VAL A 798 -2.21 -16.28 -16.89
CA VAL A 798 -2.42 -16.68 -18.29
C VAL A 798 -3.79 -17.32 -18.46
N TYR A 799 -4.09 -18.34 -17.65
CA TYR A 799 -5.39 -19.03 -17.66
C TYR A 799 -6.56 -18.09 -17.41
N GLY A 800 -6.44 -17.17 -16.45
CA GLY A 800 -7.45 -16.14 -16.19
C GLY A 800 -7.68 -15.22 -17.40
N ASN A 801 -6.61 -14.79 -18.06
CA ASN A 801 -6.69 -13.91 -19.23
C ASN A 801 -7.34 -14.58 -20.46
N ILE A 802 -7.18 -15.89 -20.62
CA ILE A 802 -7.81 -16.66 -21.71
C ILE A 802 -9.21 -17.18 -21.35
N GLY A 803 -9.75 -16.81 -20.18
CA GLY A 803 -11.11 -17.15 -19.75
C GLY A 803 -11.28 -18.55 -19.12
N GLU A 804 -10.19 -19.22 -18.74
CA GLU A 804 -10.22 -20.53 -18.08
C GLU A 804 -10.39 -20.44 -16.56
N GLY A 805 -11.47 -19.77 -16.15
CA GLY A 805 -11.79 -19.53 -14.74
C GLY A 805 -11.07 -18.31 -14.17
N ASN A 806 -11.20 -18.11 -12.86
CA ASN A 806 -10.54 -16.99 -12.18
C ASN A 806 -9.09 -17.36 -11.81
N SER A 807 -8.15 -16.42 -11.98
CA SER A 807 -6.71 -16.63 -11.77
C SER A 807 -6.40 -17.20 -10.38
N GLU A 808 -7.06 -16.72 -9.32
CA GLU A 808 -6.86 -17.21 -7.96
C GLU A 808 -7.22 -18.69 -7.80
N ALA A 809 -8.33 -19.13 -8.40
CA ALA A 809 -8.76 -20.53 -8.34
C ALA A 809 -7.79 -21.43 -9.10
N LYS A 810 -7.29 -20.97 -10.26
CA LYS A 810 -6.30 -21.71 -11.04
C LYS A 810 -4.95 -21.79 -10.33
N PHE A 811 -4.54 -20.72 -9.67
CA PHE A 811 -3.33 -20.72 -8.84
C PHE A 811 -3.43 -21.76 -7.73
N VAL A 812 -4.55 -21.77 -7.01
CA VAL A 812 -4.81 -22.76 -5.97
C VAL A 812 -4.75 -24.18 -6.51
N GLN A 813 -5.36 -24.45 -7.68
CA GLN A 813 -5.29 -25.76 -8.33
C GLN A 813 -3.83 -26.18 -8.64
N ILE A 814 -3.03 -25.29 -9.24
CA ILE A 814 -1.64 -25.59 -9.60
C ILE A 814 -0.80 -25.87 -8.34
N ILE A 815 -0.94 -25.04 -7.31
CA ILE A 815 -0.20 -25.21 -6.05
C ILE A 815 -0.65 -26.48 -5.33
N ASP A 816 -1.93 -26.81 -5.34
CA ASP A 816 -2.45 -28.05 -4.73
C ASP A 816 -1.83 -29.30 -5.38
N ASN A 817 -1.76 -29.33 -6.71
CA ASN A 817 -1.06 -30.36 -7.49
C ASN A 817 0.42 -30.45 -7.12
N PHE A 818 1.09 -29.30 -6.94
CA PHE A 818 2.50 -29.26 -6.57
C PHE A 818 2.74 -29.78 -5.13
N LEU A 819 1.81 -29.53 -4.20
CA LEU A 819 1.90 -30.04 -2.84
C LEU A 819 1.70 -31.55 -2.76
N ASP A 820 0.88 -32.15 -3.62
CA ASP A 820 0.76 -33.61 -3.72
C ASP A 820 2.07 -34.27 -4.15
N ILE A 821 2.89 -33.57 -4.93
CA ILE A 821 4.21 -34.02 -5.34
C ILE A 821 5.24 -33.79 -4.24
N TRP A 822 5.22 -32.60 -3.64
CA TRP A 822 6.20 -32.20 -2.63
C TRP A 822 5.57 -31.31 -1.56
N MET A 823 5.07 -31.92 -0.49
CA MET A 823 4.43 -31.21 0.61
C MET A 823 5.33 -30.15 1.29
N LYS A 824 6.66 -30.29 1.17
CA LYS A 824 7.66 -29.35 1.71
C LYS A 824 8.15 -28.32 0.69
N LEU A 825 7.44 -28.14 -0.43
CA LEU A 825 7.81 -27.28 -1.57
C LEU A 825 8.40 -25.93 -1.14
N LEU A 826 7.74 -25.24 -0.20
CA LEU A 826 8.19 -23.96 0.30
C LEU A 826 7.82 -23.82 1.78
N PRO A 827 8.81 -23.68 2.69
CA PRO A 827 8.55 -23.44 4.11
C PRO A 827 7.66 -22.23 4.39
N GLY A 828 7.70 -21.20 3.53
CA GLY A 828 6.88 -19.99 3.65
C GLY A 828 5.49 -20.06 3.02
N LEU A 829 5.16 -21.11 2.26
CA LEU A 829 3.88 -21.21 1.55
C LEU A 829 2.64 -21.19 2.46
N PRO A 830 2.61 -21.87 3.63
CA PRO A 830 1.48 -21.76 4.56
C PRO A 830 1.17 -20.33 4.96
N TRP A 831 2.21 -19.53 5.21
CA TRP A 831 2.06 -18.13 5.57
C TRP A 831 1.54 -17.30 4.38
N THR A 832 2.07 -17.52 3.17
CA THR A 832 1.60 -16.83 1.97
C THR A 832 0.14 -17.14 1.65
N ILE A 833 -0.27 -18.41 1.67
CA ILE A 833 -1.66 -18.82 1.39
C ILE A 833 -2.62 -18.26 2.44
N LYS A 834 -2.23 -18.30 3.71
CA LYS A 834 -2.99 -17.69 4.80
C LYS A 834 -3.20 -16.19 4.57
N ARG A 835 -2.17 -15.47 4.12
CA ARG A 835 -2.29 -14.04 3.83
C ARG A 835 -3.13 -13.77 2.59
N MET A 836 -2.98 -14.55 1.52
CA MET A 836 -3.86 -14.48 0.35
C MET A 836 -5.32 -14.71 0.76
N TYR A 837 -5.57 -15.64 1.68
CA TYR A 837 -6.91 -15.87 2.21
C TYR A 837 -7.47 -14.69 3.01
N PHE A 838 -6.70 -14.07 3.92
CA PHE A 838 -7.21 -12.98 4.79
C PHE A 838 -7.14 -11.58 4.17
N GLU A 839 -6.18 -11.32 3.29
CA GLU A 839 -5.91 -9.98 2.73
C GLU A 839 -6.46 -9.80 1.30
N SER A 840 -6.91 -10.87 0.63
CA SER A 840 -7.63 -10.73 -0.66
C SER A 840 -9.07 -10.26 -0.45
N SER A 841 -9.72 -9.82 -1.54
CA SER A 841 -11.16 -9.55 -1.51
C SER A 841 -11.94 -10.79 -1.09
N ILE A 842 -13.08 -10.59 -0.42
CA ILE A 842 -13.91 -11.71 0.08
C ILE A 842 -14.34 -12.66 -1.04
N SER A 843 -14.59 -12.14 -2.24
CA SER A 843 -14.92 -12.96 -3.43
C SER A 843 -13.78 -13.91 -3.83
N ASN A 844 -12.53 -13.50 -3.60
CA ASN A 844 -11.34 -14.21 -4.05
C ASN A 844 -10.76 -15.09 -2.94
N SER A 845 -10.93 -14.72 -1.67
CA SER A 845 -10.43 -15.48 -0.52
C SER A 845 -10.92 -16.92 -0.47
N LYS A 846 -12.17 -17.15 -0.88
CA LYS A 846 -12.81 -18.47 -0.91
C LYS A 846 -12.02 -19.50 -1.73
N ALA A 847 -11.38 -19.07 -2.82
CA ALA A 847 -10.57 -19.95 -3.65
C ALA A 847 -9.41 -20.56 -2.85
N PHE A 848 -8.84 -19.82 -1.90
CA PHE A 848 -7.68 -20.25 -1.10
C PHE A 848 -8.05 -21.13 0.10
N TRP A 849 -9.33 -21.17 0.51
CA TRP A 849 -9.75 -21.88 1.70
C TRP A 849 -9.39 -23.38 1.71
N PRO A 850 -9.64 -24.17 0.64
CA PRO A 850 -9.30 -25.59 0.62
C PRO A 850 -7.80 -25.84 0.81
N LEU A 851 -6.98 -25.01 0.15
CA LEU A 851 -5.53 -25.08 0.24
C LEU A 851 -5.01 -24.69 1.63
N LEU A 852 -5.61 -23.67 2.25
CA LEU A 852 -5.32 -23.30 3.63
C LEU A 852 -5.64 -24.46 4.59
N MET A 853 -6.77 -25.15 4.41
CA MET A 853 -7.13 -26.32 5.21
C MET A 853 -6.15 -27.48 5.03
N LYS A 854 -5.76 -27.78 3.78
CA LYS A 854 -4.74 -28.80 3.48
C LYS A 854 -3.43 -28.51 4.20
N LEU A 855 -2.96 -27.26 4.10
CA LEU A 855 -1.71 -26.82 4.71
C LEU A 855 -1.78 -26.88 6.24
N ARG A 856 -2.89 -26.44 6.86
CA ARG A 856 -3.10 -26.55 8.31
C ARG A 856 -3.25 -28.00 8.80
N ALA A 857 -3.74 -28.92 7.96
CA ALA A 857 -3.85 -30.34 8.30
C ALA A 857 -2.48 -31.07 8.22
N ALA A 858 -1.61 -30.62 7.31
CA ALA A 858 -0.34 -31.28 7.01
C ALA A 858 0.89 -30.72 7.76
N SER A 859 0.92 -29.42 8.07
CA SER A 859 2.00 -28.79 8.87
C SER A 859 1.86 -29.17 10.34
#